data_AF-A0AA39CRK8-F1
#
_entry.id   AF-A0AA39CRK8-F1
#
_cell.length_a   1.000
_cell.length_b   1.000
_cell.length_c   1.000
_cell.angle_alpha   90.00
_cell.angle_beta   90.00
_cell.angle_gamma   90.00
#
_symmetry.space_group_name_H-M   'P 1'
#
loop_
_entity.id
_entity.type
_entity.pdbx_description
1 polymer ?
#
loop_
_entity_poly.entity_id
_entity_poly.type
_entity_poly.pdbx_seq_one_letter_code
_entity_poly.pdbx_strand_id
1 'polypeptide(L)'
;MANDGVHDPVNTGRRRFLTATTAVVGAVGVGFTAVPFIKSWNPSARAKLAGAPVVADISALQEGQRLIVEWRGQPIWIVKRSKAILDALHGLDGRLKDPESGEKDQQPEYVLKQNPELRSIKPEISVLVGLCTHLGCSPEMVGEIRPEPYDPQWKGGYFCPCHKSRFDMSGRVFKDVPAPINLKVPAHHYQDDNTIIIGVDPRTATGVADWVNARAPGLMPIYRKHVSEYYAPKNFNIWYYFGSLALLVLVNQIVTGIFLTMHYKTNAAEAFASIEYIMRDVEWGWLIRYMHSTGASLFFIVVYLHMFRGLLYGSYQKPRELVWILGMLIYLVLMAEAFMGYVLPWGQMSFWGAKVIISLFGAIPVIGNGLTEWIMGDYLPSDATLNRFFALHVIALPLVLLLLVVLHLGALHEVGSNNPDGVEIKKGPKGNRWSPNAPTDGIPFHPYYTLKDGVGAGFLLIIAAFIIFFAPAFGGLFLEHDNFTEANRLVTPEHIKPVWYYTPYYAMLRVVPNKLGGVIVMFSAIAILFLVPWLDRAKVKSYRYRGWLSRGLLGMFVVCFAWLMVIGSGPGTDAHETYVGRVLTFLYFAFFITMPIWTRLDKTKPRWMVRLALAAALMLGSTLAMAAEGGTKLLQAGNDLGDRASLQRGAQLYMNYCSGCHALKYLRYSRMGEDLGLSEEEVMNNLNFTGSAVGDPVPVAMPKEQAEKWFGKMPPDLSLISRVRGSDWIYTYLKSFYLDSSRPLGWNNALFANASMPNPLWEMQGLQHAVHGKAEAPGMDPPVTGLRIESPGSVDAGQYDQAVRDITNFLEYAGEPAALKRQQLGVWVILFLALLTFLVYLLKKEYWKDVH
;
A
#
# COMPACT_ATOMS: atom_id res chain seq x y z
N MET A 1 21.42 -54.00 5.92
CA MET A 1 21.97 -53.23 7.06
C MET A 1 21.02 -52.09 7.34
N ALA A 2 20.26 -52.20 8.43
CA ALA A 2 19.41 -51.14 8.93
C ALA A 2 20.30 -49.99 9.40
N ASN A 3 20.04 -48.78 8.90
CA ASN A 3 20.65 -47.58 9.46
C ASN A 3 19.73 -47.16 10.61
N ASP A 4 20.03 -47.66 11.81
CA ASP A 4 19.53 -47.14 13.07
C ASP A 4 20.11 -45.74 13.28
N GLY A 5 19.54 -44.76 12.57
CA GLY A 5 19.85 -43.35 12.73
C GLY A 5 19.17 -42.81 13.98
N VAL A 6 19.92 -42.81 15.10
CA VAL A 6 19.75 -42.00 16.31
C VAL A 6 18.55 -41.04 16.28
N HIS A 7 17.42 -41.46 16.87
CA HIS A 7 16.36 -40.55 17.26
C HIS A 7 16.85 -39.71 18.43
N ASP A 8 17.43 -38.54 18.16
CA ASP A 8 17.70 -37.56 19.21
C ASP A 8 16.41 -37.29 19.99
N PRO A 9 16.38 -37.48 21.32
CA PRO A 9 15.18 -37.23 22.10
C PRO A 9 14.73 -35.77 21.95
N VAL A 10 13.42 -35.56 21.76
CA VAL A 10 12.82 -34.23 21.63
C VAL A 10 13.20 -33.38 22.84
N ASN A 11 13.99 -32.33 22.62
CA ASN A 11 14.39 -31.42 23.68
C ASN A 11 13.25 -30.44 23.98
N THR A 12 12.39 -30.82 24.92
CA THR A 12 11.20 -30.05 25.32
C THR A 12 11.56 -28.65 25.84
N GLY A 13 12.70 -28.49 26.53
CA GLY A 13 13.20 -27.20 27.00
C GLY A 13 13.55 -26.25 25.85
N ARG A 14 14.32 -26.74 24.87
CA ARG A 14 14.65 -25.99 23.64
C ARG A 14 13.40 -25.61 22.85
N ARG A 15 12.45 -26.53 22.70
CA ARG A 15 11.19 -26.28 21.98
C ARG A 15 10.38 -25.18 22.66
N ARG A 16 10.22 -25.22 23.99
CA ARG A 16 9.54 -24.17 24.76
C ARG A 16 10.24 -22.82 24.62
N PHE A 17 11.57 -22.79 24.77
CA PHE A 17 12.35 -21.57 24.61
C PHE A 17 12.18 -20.95 23.21
N LEU A 18 12.40 -21.73 22.14
CA LEU A 18 12.24 -21.22 20.78
C LEU A 18 10.81 -20.76 20.49
N THR A 19 9.80 -21.45 21.02
CA THR A 19 8.39 -21.06 20.85
C THR A 19 8.12 -19.72 21.53
N ALA A 20 8.51 -19.57 22.80
CA ALA A 20 8.32 -18.33 23.56
C ALA A 20 9.07 -17.15 22.92
N THR A 21 10.34 -17.34 22.58
CA THR A 21 11.17 -16.30 21.93
C THR A 21 10.60 -15.89 20.58
N THR A 22 10.22 -16.85 19.73
CA THR A 22 9.63 -16.56 18.41
C THR A 22 8.28 -15.84 18.55
N ALA A 23 7.45 -16.24 19.52
CA ALA A 23 6.16 -15.60 19.77
C ALA A 23 6.33 -14.15 20.25
N VAL A 24 7.26 -13.89 21.18
CA VAL A 24 7.55 -12.53 21.68
C VAL A 24 8.09 -11.64 20.57
N VAL A 25 9.11 -12.09 19.83
CA VAL A 25 9.67 -11.32 18.70
C VAL A 25 8.63 -11.09 17.61
N GLY A 26 7.80 -12.10 17.31
CA GLY A 26 6.69 -11.97 16.37
C GLY A 26 5.63 -10.94 16.82
N ALA A 27 5.25 -10.94 18.11
CA ALA A 27 4.30 -9.97 18.66
C ALA A 27 4.84 -8.53 18.59
N VAL A 28 6.13 -8.33 18.87
CA VAL A 28 6.80 -7.04 18.67
C VAL A 28 6.70 -6.60 17.20
N GLY A 29 6.96 -7.50 16.26
CA GLY A 29 6.83 -7.24 14.82
C GLY A 29 5.42 -6.83 14.41
N VAL A 30 4.39 -7.51 14.93
CA VAL A 30 2.98 -7.16 14.68
C VAL A 30 2.68 -5.76 15.22
N GLY A 31 3.14 -5.44 16.44
CA GLY A 31 3.00 -4.11 17.03
C GLY A 31 3.58 -3.01 16.14
N PHE A 32 4.82 -3.18 15.66
CA PHE A 32 5.45 -2.21 14.75
C PHE A 32 4.77 -2.14 13.37
N THR A 33 4.28 -3.26 12.85
CA THR A 33 3.57 -3.29 11.55
C THR A 33 2.23 -2.57 11.61
N ALA A 34 1.59 -2.52 12.78
CA ALA A 34 0.34 -1.77 12.98
C ALA A 34 0.56 -0.25 13.06
N VAL A 35 1.76 0.22 13.42
CA VAL A 35 2.06 1.65 13.61
C VAL A 35 1.77 2.48 12.36
N PRO A 36 2.23 2.14 11.14
CA PRO A 36 1.90 2.89 9.92
C PRO A 36 0.39 3.08 9.71
N PHE A 37 -0.39 2.03 9.95
CA PHE A 37 -1.84 2.07 9.78
C PHE A 37 -2.50 2.96 10.84
N ILE A 38 -2.20 2.75 12.12
CA ILE A 38 -2.74 3.59 13.20
C ILE A 38 -2.34 5.05 13.01
N LYS A 39 -1.08 5.30 12.66
CA LYS A 39 -0.57 6.65 12.48
C LYS A 39 -1.07 7.33 11.21
N SER A 40 -1.37 6.61 10.15
CA SER A 40 -2.02 7.19 8.97
C SER A 40 -3.41 7.77 9.29
N TRP A 41 -4.06 7.27 10.34
CA TRP A 41 -5.32 7.79 10.89
C TRP A 41 -5.14 8.83 11.98
N ASN A 42 -3.91 9.22 12.30
CA ASN A 42 -3.67 10.21 13.34
C ASN A 42 -4.44 11.50 13.01
N PRO A 43 -5.23 12.03 13.97
CA PRO A 43 -5.83 13.34 13.80
C PRO A 43 -4.75 14.40 13.55
N SER A 44 -5.13 15.51 12.90
CA SER A 44 -4.25 16.67 12.76
C SER A 44 -3.68 17.09 14.12
N ALA A 45 -2.49 17.72 14.13
CA ALA A 45 -1.81 18.13 15.37
C ALA A 45 -2.73 18.92 16.33
N ARG A 46 -3.66 19.70 15.78
CA ARG A 46 -4.69 20.45 16.51
C ARG A 46 -5.71 19.57 17.25
N ALA A 47 -6.11 18.43 16.67
CA ALA A 47 -7.07 17.51 17.29
C ALA A 47 -6.43 16.60 18.35
N LYS A 48 -5.13 16.28 18.23
CA LYS A 48 -4.38 15.53 19.25
C LYS A 48 -4.30 16.27 20.59
N LEU A 49 -4.18 17.61 20.54
CA LEU A 49 -4.16 18.46 21.74
C LEU A 49 -5.53 18.54 22.44
N ALA A 50 -6.63 18.35 21.71
CA ALA A 50 -7.99 18.46 22.26
C ALA A 50 -8.51 17.16 22.92
N GLY A 51 -7.97 15.99 22.58
CA GLY A 51 -8.51 14.68 22.98
C GLY A 51 -7.77 13.94 24.10
N ALA A 52 -6.63 14.47 24.58
CA ALA A 52 -5.83 13.83 25.63
C ALA A 52 -6.58 13.82 26.98
N PRO A 53 -6.36 12.82 27.86
CA PRO A 53 -6.83 12.87 29.23
C PRO A 53 -6.33 14.14 29.93
N VAL A 54 -7.20 14.75 30.73
CA VAL A 54 -6.87 15.99 31.44
C VAL A 54 -6.64 15.64 32.90
N VAL A 55 -5.48 16.05 33.42
CA VAL A 55 -5.12 15.94 34.82
C VAL A 55 -5.43 17.28 35.50
N ALA A 56 -6.22 17.25 36.57
CA ALA A 56 -6.55 18.44 37.34
C ALA A 56 -6.17 18.26 38.82
N ASP A 57 -5.46 19.24 39.36
CA ASP A 57 -5.17 19.35 40.79
C ASP A 57 -6.33 20.09 41.47
N ILE A 58 -6.91 19.46 42.49
CA ILE A 58 -8.06 19.95 43.25
C ILE A 58 -7.70 20.34 44.70
N SER A 59 -6.41 20.34 45.06
CA SER A 59 -5.94 20.65 46.42
C SER A 59 -6.37 22.04 46.92
N ALA A 60 -6.40 23.04 46.03
CA ALA A 60 -6.80 24.41 46.35
C ALA A 60 -8.32 24.67 46.28
N LEU A 61 -9.13 23.67 45.92
CA LEU A 61 -10.56 23.85 45.69
C LEU A 61 -11.32 23.99 47.02
N GLN A 62 -11.93 25.15 47.24
CA GLN A 62 -12.74 25.46 48.43
C GLN A 62 -14.20 25.03 48.26
N GLU A 63 -14.94 24.89 49.36
CA GLU A 63 -16.38 24.58 49.31
C GLU A 63 -17.16 25.66 48.55
N GLY A 64 -18.09 25.25 47.68
CA GLY A 64 -18.87 26.16 46.83
C GLY A 64 -18.10 26.66 45.59
N GLN A 65 -16.79 26.40 45.49
CA GLN A 65 -15.96 26.82 44.37
C GLN A 65 -15.99 25.81 43.22
N ARG A 66 -15.84 26.33 42.00
CA ARG A 66 -15.73 25.54 40.76
C ARG A 66 -14.37 25.74 40.11
N LEU A 67 -13.71 24.63 39.79
CA LEU A 67 -12.61 24.56 38.84
C LEU A 67 -13.17 24.18 37.47
N ILE A 68 -12.72 24.85 36.42
CA ILE A 68 -13.09 24.54 35.03
C ILE A 68 -11.85 24.06 34.31
N VAL A 69 -11.91 22.86 33.74
CA VAL A 69 -10.88 22.33 32.85
C VAL A 69 -11.51 21.96 31.51
N GLU A 70 -10.75 21.98 30.42
CA GLU A 70 -11.27 21.68 29.09
C GLU A 70 -10.90 20.25 28.69
N TRP A 71 -11.88 19.43 28.31
CA TRP A 71 -11.66 18.08 27.77
C TRP A 71 -12.51 17.87 26.53
N ARG A 72 -11.90 17.48 25.41
CA ARG A 72 -12.57 17.32 24.09
C ARG A 72 -13.28 18.59 23.60
N GLY A 73 -12.73 19.76 23.91
CA GLY A 73 -13.35 21.05 23.55
C GLY A 73 -14.59 21.40 24.39
N GLN A 74 -14.87 20.64 25.47
CA GLN A 74 -16.00 20.87 26.36
C GLN A 74 -15.50 21.31 27.75
N PRO A 75 -16.17 22.28 28.40
CA PRO A 75 -15.85 22.64 29.77
C PRO A 75 -16.28 21.51 30.70
N ILE A 76 -15.35 21.03 31.51
CA ILE A 76 -15.60 20.10 32.61
C ILE A 76 -15.54 20.90 33.91
N TRP A 77 -16.61 20.85 34.67
CA TRP A 77 -16.74 21.48 35.96
C TRP A 77 -16.41 20.49 37.06
N ILE A 78 -15.40 20.82 37.85
CA ILE A 78 -15.07 20.13 39.09
C ILE A 78 -15.48 21.05 40.23
N VAL A 79 -16.45 20.62 41.04
CA VAL A 79 -17.05 21.45 42.09
C VAL A 79 -16.96 20.74 43.41
N LYS A 80 -16.48 21.44 44.44
CA LYS A 80 -16.50 20.96 45.82
C LYS A 80 -17.78 21.41 46.50
N ARG A 81 -18.70 20.48 46.73
CA ARG A 81 -20.01 20.70 47.34
C ARG A 81 -19.88 20.87 48.85
N SER A 82 -20.57 21.86 49.41
CA SER A 82 -20.65 22.03 50.86
C SER A 82 -21.57 20.97 51.48
N LYS A 83 -21.37 20.70 52.78
CA LYS A 83 -22.22 19.76 53.53
C LYS A 83 -23.70 20.13 53.46
N ALA A 84 -24.02 21.42 53.55
CA ALA A 84 -25.39 21.92 53.46
C ALA A 84 -26.05 21.57 52.12
N ILE A 85 -25.31 21.63 51.01
CA ILE A 85 -25.81 21.22 49.69
C ILE A 85 -26.06 19.72 49.65
N LEU A 86 -25.13 18.91 50.16
CA LEU A 86 -25.28 17.44 50.18
C LEU A 86 -26.53 17.01 50.95
N ASP A 87 -26.74 17.58 52.14
CA ASP A 87 -27.91 17.31 52.98
C ASP A 87 -29.22 17.78 52.30
N ALA A 88 -29.16 18.81 51.46
CA ALA A 88 -30.30 19.37 50.77
C ALA A 88 -30.75 18.59 49.51
N LEU A 89 -29.87 17.81 48.89
CA LEU A 89 -30.11 17.15 47.59
C LEU A 89 -31.25 16.14 47.62
N HIS A 90 -31.36 15.33 48.68
CA HIS A 90 -32.44 14.35 48.84
C HIS A 90 -33.83 15.02 48.98
N GLY A 91 -33.86 16.25 49.48
CA GLY A 91 -35.10 17.03 49.58
C GLY A 91 -35.62 17.56 48.24
N LEU A 92 -34.93 17.30 47.12
CA LEU A 92 -35.32 17.77 45.78
C LEU A 92 -35.90 16.66 44.89
N ASP A 93 -35.82 15.38 45.27
CA ASP A 93 -36.13 14.25 44.39
C ASP A 93 -37.54 14.30 43.79
N GLY A 94 -38.54 14.75 44.58
CA GLY A 94 -39.92 14.93 44.10
C GLY A 94 -40.05 15.92 42.93
N ARG A 95 -39.09 16.83 42.75
CA ARG A 95 -39.04 17.89 41.72
C ARG A 95 -38.14 17.55 40.53
N LEU A 96 -37.37 16.46 40.59
CA LEU A 96 -36.40 16.06 39.56
C LEU A 96 -37.00 15.08 38.55
N LYS A 97 -36.66 15.25 37.28
CA LYS A 97 -37.18 14.39 36.19
C LYS A 97 -36.63 12.97 36.26
N ASP A 98 -35.37 12.85 36.67
CA ASP A 98 -34.65 11.59 36.83
C ASP A 98 -33.84 11.62 38.14
N PRO A 99 -34.52 11.43 39.29
CA PRO A 99 -33.89 11.55 40.62
C PRO A 99 -32.86 10.45 40.89
N GLU A 100 -33.10 9.25 40.38
CA GLU A 100 -32.24 8.06 40.51
C GLU A 100 -31.12 8.03 39.44
N SER A 101 -31.13 8.95 38.48
CA SER A 101 -30.15 9.00 37.38
C SER A 101 -30.05 7.69 36.58
N GLY A 102 -31.20 7.04 36.33
CA GLY A 102 -31.28 5.67 35.81
C GLY A 102 -30.80 5.50 34.35
N GLU A 103 -30.62 6.60 33.63
CA GLU A 103 -30.17 6.63 32.25
C GLU A 103 -28.66 6.38 32.12
N LYS A 104 -28.31 5.20 31.59
CA LYS A 104 -26.93 4.67 31.55
C LYS A 104 -25.96 5.51 30.71
N ASP A 105 -26.46 6.27 29.74
CA ASP A 105 -25.61 7.07 28.83
C ASP A 105 -25.24 8.46 29.39
N GLN A 106 -25.74 8.81 30.59
CA GLN A 106 -25.51 10.12 31.20
C GLN A 106 -24.33 10.13 32.18
N GLN A 107 -23.83 8.95 32.59
CA GLN A 107 -22.71 8.81 33.51
C GLN A 107 -22.04 7.43 33.41
N PRO A 108 -20.76 7.28 33.80
CA PRO A 108 -20.09 5.99 33.78
C PRO A 108 -20.74 4.96 34.72
N GLU A 109 -20.71 3.68 34.34
CA GLU A 109 -21.37 2.59 35.10
C GLU A 109 -20.90 2.49 36.55
N TYR A 110 -19.61 2.76 36.82
CA TYR A 110 -19.06 2.72 38.17
C TYR A 110 -19.57 3.89 39.04
N VAL A 111 -19.88 5.05 38.46
CA VAL A 111 -20.47 6.18 39.19
C VAL A 111 -21.92 5.86 39.53
N LEU A 112 -22.67 5.34 38.55
CA LEU A 112 -24.06 4.91 38.73
C LEU A 112 -24.22 3.86 39.82
N LYS A 113 -23.33 2.85 39.87
CA LYS A 113 -23.39 1.78 40.89
C LYS A 113 -23.04 2.24 42.30
N GLN A 114 -22.18 3.26 42.41
CA GLN A 114 -21.67 3.68 43.71
C GLN A 114 -22.61 4.68 44.38
N ASN A 115 -22.99 5.76 43.69
CA ASN A 115 -23.85 6.82 44.22
C ASN A 115 -24.75 7.39 43.11
N PRO A 116 -25.85 6.72 42.75
CA PRO A 116 -26.70 7.12 41.63
C PRO A 116 -27.29 8.54 41.80
N GLU A 117 -27.65 8.92 43.03
CA GLU A 117 -28.26 10.23 43.34
C GLU A 117 -27.24 11.39 43.37
N LEU A 118 -25.99 11.11 43.78
CA LEU A 118 -24.94 12.13 43.90
C LEU A 118 -24.09 12.27 42.63
N ARG A 119 -24.14 11.27 41.75
CA ARG A 119 -23.50 11.26 40.42
C ARG A 119 -22.00 11.56 40.47
N SER A 120 -21.34 11.02 41.50
CA SER A 120 -19.93 11.25 41.82
C SER A 120 -19.29 10.07 42.53
N ILE A 121 -17.99 9.85 42.31
CA ILE A 121 -17.19 8.86 43.07
C ILE A 121 -16.99 9.31 44.52
N LYS A 122 -16.58 10.57 44.72
CA LYS A 122 -16.47 11.23 46.04
C LYS A 122 -17.70 12.13 46.25
N PRO A 123 -18.53 11.93 47.27
CA PRO A 123 -19.75 12.73 47.52
C PRO A 123 -19.52 14.24 47.50
N GLU A 124 -18.39 14.72 47.99
CA GLU A 124 -18.06 16.14 48.07
C GLU A 124 -17.56 16.74 46.76
N ILE A 125 -17.15 15.94 45.77
CA ILE A 125 -16.64 16.43 44.47
C ILE A 125 -17.56 16.02 43.32
N SER A 126 -18.22 16.99 42.68
CA SER A 126 -18.97 16.76 41.45
C SER A 126 -18.08 16.99 40.23
N VAL A 127 -18.18 16.12 39.22
CA VAL A 127 -17.46 16.25 37.94
C VAL A 127 -18.50 16.18 36.82
N LEU A 128 -18.75 17.31 36.15
CA LEU A 128 -19.84 17.44 35.19
C LEU A 128 -19.37 18.10 33.90
N VAL A 129 -19.93 17.69 32.77
CA VAL A 129 -19.83 18.45 31.52
C VAL A 129 -20.68 19.70 31.65
N GLY A 130 -20.02 20.86 31.61
CA GLY A 130 -20.58 22.20 31.81
C GLY A 130 -21.41 22.73 30.63
N LEU A 131 -22.13 21.86 29.93
CA LEU A 131 -22.97 22.20 28.80
C LEU A 131 -24.40 21.72 29.06
N CYS A 132 -25.35 22.63 28.94
CA CYS A 132 -26.77 22.31 29.10
C CYS A 132 -27.21 21.28 28.05
N THR A 133 -27.94 20.27 28.51
CA THR A 133 -28.44 19.16 27.69
C THR A 133 -29.60 19.53 26.76
N HIS A 134 -30.06 20.79 26.79
CA HIS A 134 -31.05 21.33 25.86
C HIS A 134 -30.42 21.75 24.53
N LEU A 135 -29.56 22.79 24.55
CA LEU A 135 -28.96 23.39 23.35
C LEU A 135 -27.45 23.68 23.49
N GLY A 136 -26.80 23.16 24.54
CA GLY A 136 -25.36 23.31 24.72
C GLY A 136 -24.87 24.66 25.28
N CYS A 137 -25.76 25.57 25.72
CA CYS A 137 -25.34 26.76 26.46
C CYS A 137 -24.61 26.37 27.75
N SER A 138 -23.62 27.15 28.20
CA SER A 138 -22.94 26.97 29.49
C SER A 138 -23.82 27.50 30.63
N PRO A 139 -24.33 26.66 31.56
CA PRO A 139 -25.12 27.16 32.68
C PRO A 139 -24.29 28.00 33.68
N GLU A 140 -24.95 28.92 34.35
CA GLU A 140 -24.43 29.63 35.52
C GLU A 140 -24.56 28.76 36.77
N MET A 141 -23.54 28.75 37.62
CA MET A 141 -23.52 27.96 38.85
C MET A 141 -23.86 28.83 40.05
N VAL A 142 -24.79 28.37 40.87
CA VAL A 142 -25.10 28.92 42.19
C VAL A 142 -24.73 27.87 43.24
N GLY A 143 -23.54 28.02 43.81
CA GLY A 143 -22.92 27.06 44.75
C GLY A 143 -23.34 27.20 46.20
N GLU A 144 -24.33 28.04 46.51
CA GLU A 144 -24.87 28.27 47.85
C GLU A 144 -26.39 28.11 47.85
N ILE A 145 -26.95 27.65 48.97
CA ILE A 145 -28.41 27.55 49.13
C ILE A 145 -28.95 28.95 49.41
N ARG A 146 -29.55 29.56 48.39
CA ARG A 146 -30.24 30.84 48.51
C ARG A 146 -31.48 30.88 47.60
N PRO A 147 -32.54 31.59 47.98
CA PRO A 147 -33.71 31.77 47.13
C PRO A 147 -33.33 32.60 45.90
N GLU A 148 -33.78 32.19 44.73
CA GLU A 148 -33.59 32.94 43.49
C GLU A 148 -34.93 33.50 42.97
N PRO A 149 -34.95 34.65 42.29
CA PRO A 149 -36.18 35.31 41.83
C PRO A 149 -37.08 34.43 40.94
N TYR A 150 -36.49 33.47 40.24
CA TYR A 150 -37.19 32.55 39.34
C TYR A 150 -37.60 31.22 40.01
N ASP A 151 -37.09 30.92 41.21
CA ASP A 151 -37.45 29.73 41.98
C ASP A 151 -37.07 29.92 43.46
N PRO A 152 -38.01 30.40 44.29
CA PRO A 152 -37.77 30.59 45.72
C PRO A 152 -37.47 29.29 46.48
N GLN A 153 -37.77 28.14 45.89
CA GLN A 153 -37.56 26.81 46.48
C GLN A 153 -36.32 26.10 45.91
N TRP A 154 -35.55 26.76 45.04
CA TRP A 154 -34.32 26.21 44.50
C TRP A 154 -33.21 26.23 45.55
N LYS A 155 -32.50 25.11 45.71
CA LYS A 155 -31.46 24.92 46.73
C LYS A 155 -30.06 24.96 46.13
N GLY A 156 -29.83 25.90 45.20
CA GLY A 156 -28.59 25.99 44.43
C GLY A 156 -28.46 24.92 43.33
N GLY A 157 -27.47 25.08 42.45
CA GLY A 157 -27.27 24.21 41.30
C GLY A 157 -26.83 24.97 40.05
N TYR A 158 -27.30 24.52 38.88
CA TYR A 158 -26.95 25.11 37.60
C TYR A 158 -28.17 25.68 36.88
N PHE A 159 -28.11 26.96 36.51
CA PHE A 159 -29.17 27.67 35.80
C PHE A 159 -28.72 28.05 34.39
N CYS A 160 -29.49 27.66 33.37
CA CYS A 160 -29.20 27.98 31.98
C CYS A 160 -30.01 29.20 31.54
N PRO A 161 -29.37 30.36 31.26
CA PRO A 161 -30.08 31.60 30.96
C PRO A 161 -30.83 31.56 29.62
N CYS A 162 -30.41 30.70 28.69
CA CYS A 162 -30.98 30.62 27.34
C CYS A 162 -32.48 30.24 27.33
N HIS A 163 -32.85 29.21 28.10
CA HIS A 163 -34.22 28.66 28.12
C HIS A 163 -34.69 28.32 29.54
N LYS A 164 -34.05 28.91 30.55
CA LYS A 164 -34.37 28.78 31.98
C LYS A 164 -34.32 27.35 32.52
N SER A 165 -33.55 26.47 31.88
CA SER A 165 -33.35 25.11 32.38
C SER A 165 -32.56 25.13 33.68
N ARG A 166 -33.02 24.34 34.66
CA ARG A 166 -32.43 24.24 35.99
C ARG A 166 -31.97 22.81 36.25
N PHE A 167 -30.84 22.72 36.93
CA PHE A 167 -30.28 21.48 37.44
C PHE A 167 -29.88 21.70 38.90
N ASP A 168 -29.88 20.64 39.70
CA ASP A 168 -29.33 20.68 41.05
C ASP A 168 -27.79 20.58 41.05
N MET A 169 -27.18 20.57 42.23
CA MET A 169 -25.72 20.46 42.39
C MET A 169 -25.11 19.09 42.04
N SER A 170 -25.93 18.08 41.76
CA SER A 170 -25.51 16.80 41.15
C SER A 170 -25.68 16.82 39.62
N GLY A 171 -26.16 17.94 39.06
CA GLY A 171 -26.48 18.08 37.65
C GLY A 171 -27.78 17.38 37.23
N ARG A 172 -28.65 17.01 38.18
CA ARG A 172 -29.96 16.38 37.92
C ARG A 172 -30.97 17.44 37.49
N VAL A 173 -31.75 17.15 36.45
CA VAL A 173 -32.67 18.12 35.81
C VAL A 173 -34.02 18.16 36.51
N PHE A 174 -34.61 19.35 36.62
CA PHE A 174 -35.94 19.55 37.18
C PHE A 174 -37.06 19.12 36.20
N LYS A 175 -38.25 18.75 36.70
CA LYS A 175 -39.38 18.25 35.88
C LYS A 175 -40.02 19.31 34.99
N ASP A 176 -39.93 20.58 35.38
CA ASP A 176 -40.65 21.71 34.81
C ASP A 176 -39.79 22.59 33.90
N VAL A 177 -38.73 22.02 33.29
CA VAL A 177 -37.81 22.75 32.42
C VAL A 177 -37.58 22.08 31.06
N PRO A 178 -37.17 22.83 30.02
CA PRO A 178 -36.99 22.29 28.66
C PRO A 178 -35.86 21.27 28.49
N ALA A 179 -34.87 21.26 29.38
CA ALA A 179 -33.77 20.31 29.29
C ALA A 179 -34.27 18.86 29.43
N PRO A 180 -33.97 17.97 28.47
CA PRO A 180 -34.58 16.65 28.44
C PRO A 180 -33.97 15.68 29.46
N ILE A 181 -32.70 15.86 29.83
CA ILE A 181 -31.88 14.90 30.60
C ILE A 181 -30.91 15.61 31.56
N ASN A 182 -30.33 14.87 32.52
CA ASN A 182 -29.33 15.39 33.47
C ASN A 182 -28.02 15.78 32.76
N LEU A 183 -27.24 16.71 33.33
CA LEU A 183 -25.90 17.07 32.81
C LEU A 183 -25.01 15.84 32.76
N LYS A 184 -24.17 15.67 31.74
CA LYS A 184 -23.36 14.45 31.60
C LYS A 184 -22.20 14.41 32.61
N VAL A 185 -21.92 13.25 33.18
CA VAL A 185 -20.70 12.98 33.97
C VAL A 185 -19.67 12.36 33.03
N PRO A 186 -18.47 12.96 32.83
CA PRO A 186 -17.43 12.34 32.03
C PRO A 186 -16.78 11.17 32.78
N ALA A 187 -16.14 10.25 32.06
CA ALA A 187 -15.31 9.23 32.68
C ALA A 187 -14.13 9.89 33.42
N HIS A 188 -13.93 9.54 34.69
CA HIS A 188 -12.87 10.09 35.53
C HIS A 188 -12.46 9.12 36.64
N HIS A 189 -11.25 9.26 37.16
CA HIS A 189 -10.81 8.59 38.38
C HIS A 189 -9.84 9.47 39.17
N TYR A 190 -9.67 9.14 40.45
CA TYR A 190 -8.72 9.81 41.34
C TYR A 190 -7.40 9.06 41.28
N GLN A 191 -6.32 9.74 40.90
CA GLN A 191 -4.97 9.20 40.97
C GLN A 191 -4.49 9.17 42.43
N ASP A 192 -4.84 10.21 43.17
CA ASP A 192 -4.65 10.37 44.62
C ASP A 192 -5.75 11.29 45.17
N ASP A 193 -5.65 11.72 46.43
CA ASP A 193 -6.69 12.54 47.07
C ASP A 193 -6.84 13.94 46.48
N ASN A 194 -5.80 14.46 45.82
CA ASN A 194 -5.75 15.82 45.31
C ASN A 194 -5.74 15.88 43.77
N THR A 195 -5.61 14.74 43.08
CA THR A 195 -5.44 14.69 41.63
C THR A 195 -6.52 13.85 40.97
N ILE A 196 -7.26 14.47 40.04
CA ILE A 196 -8.27 13.81 39.23
C ILE A 196 -7.83 13.72 37.77
N ILE A 197 -8.03 12.55 37.15
CA ILE A 197 -7.80 12.33 35.72
C ILE A 197 -9.14 12.14 35.02
N ILE A 198 -9.42 12.98 34.02
CA ILE A 198 -10.64 12.97 33.22
C ILE A 198 -10.33 12.36 31.83
N GLY A 199 -11.16 11.41 31.39
CA GLY A 199 -11.13 10.84 30.05
C GLY A 199 -10.59 9.41 29.92
N VAL A 200 -10.45 8.66 31.02
CA VAL A 200 -9.99 7.26 31.03
C VAL A 200 -10.95 6.39 31.84
N ASP A 201 -11.40 5.27 31.27
CA ASP A 201 -12.16 4.22 31.97
C ASP A 201 -11.20 3.12 32.48
N PRO A 202 -11.11 2.86 33.80
CA PRO A 202 -10.13 1.92 34.34
C PRO A 202 -10.47 0.43 34.20
N ARG A 203 -11.64 0.01 33.66
CA ARG A 203 -12.03 -1.42 33.72
C ARG A 203 -12.73 -1.96 32.47
N THR A 204 -11.95 -2.41 31.49
CA THR A 204 -12.40 -3.44 30.53
C THR A 204 -11.25 -4.34 30.08
N ALA A 205 -11.10 -5.50 30.74
CA ALA A 205 -10.44 -6.66 30.15
C ALA A 205 -10.89 -7.95 30.87
N THR A 206 -11.91 -8.62 30.34
CA THR A 206 -12.21 -10.04 30.62
C THR A 206 -12.40 -10.77 29.30
N GLY A 207 -11.80 -11.97 29.19
CA GLY A 207 -11.43 -12.67 27.96
C GLY A 207 -12.53 -12.80 26.90
N VAL A 208 -12.39 -12.03 25.83
CA VAL A 208 -13.25 -12.02 24.63
C VAL A 208 -13.33 -13.39 23.95
N ALA A 209 -12.26 -14.19 24.01
CA ALA A 209 -12.19 -15.49 23.33
C ALA A 209 -13.20 -16.51 23.87
N ASP A 210 -13.34 -16.61 25.20
CA ASP A 210 -14.28 -17.54 25.83
C ASP A 210 -15.74 -17.10 25.62
N TRP A 211 -15.97 -15.78 25.62
CA TRP A 211 -17.27 -15.19 25.31
C TRP A 211 -17.74 -15.49 23.88
N VAL A 212 -16.83 -15.41 22.90
CA VAL A 212 -17.10 -15.71 21.48
C VAL A 212 -17.37 -17.21 21.29
N ASN A 213 -16.53 -18.06 21.88
CA ASN A 213 -16.67 -19.51 21.76
C ASN A 213 -18.02 -20.03 22.32
N ALA A 214 -18.52 -19.41 23.39
CA ALA A 214 -19.82 -19.76 23.96
C ALA A 214 -21.02 -19.33 23.08
N ARG A 215 -20.87 -18.29 22.25
CA ARG A 215 -21.96 -17.71 21.45
C ARG A 215 -21.96 -18.12 19.99
N ALA A 216 -20.83 -18.64 19.50
CA ALA A 216 -20.67 -19.08 18.12
C ALA A 216 -19.96 -20.46 18.05
N PRO A 217 -20.59 -21.53 18.59
CA PRO A 217 -19.96 -22.84 18.72
C PRO A 217 -19.54 -23.49 17.40
N GLY A 218 -20.08 -23.03 16.25
CA GLY A 218 -19.70 -23.49 14.92
C GLY A 218 -18.38 -22.91 14.37
N LEU A 219 -17.88 -21.79 14.91
CA LEU A 219 -16.66 -21.14 14.39
C LEU A 219 -15.40 -21.94 14.69
N MET A 220 -15.26 -22.47 15.91
CA MET A 220 -14.07 -23.21 16.31
C MET A 220 -13.91 -24.56 15.57
N PRO A 221 -14.98 -25.36 15.35
CA PRO A 221 -14.90 -26.53 14.47
C PRO A 221 -14.50 -26.21 13.03
N ILE A 222 -14.99 -25.10 12.46
CA ILE A 222 -14.59 -24.64 11.10
C ILE A 222 -13.10 -24.28 11.08
N TYR A 223 -12.64 -23.50 12.07
CA TYR A 223 -11.22 -23.17 12.23
C TYR A 223 -10.35 -24.42 12.35
N ARG A 224 -10.75 -25.38 13.19
CA ARG A 224 -10.04 -26.65 13.35
C ARG A 224 -9.97 -27.42 12.03
N LYS A 225 -11.10 -27.60 11.35
CA LYS A 225 -11.19 -28.34 10.09
C LYS A 225 -10.35 -27.74 8.96
N HIS A 226 -10.25 -26.41 8.87
CA HIS A 226 -9.64 -25.74 7.72
C HIS A 226 -8.27 -25.12 7.99
N VAL A 227 -7.88 -24.92 9.24
CA VAL A 227 -6.66 -24.20 9.61
C VAL A 227 -5.76 -25.03 10.52
N SER A 228 -6.23 -25.47 11.69
CA SER A 228 -5.33 -26.04 12.70
C SER A 228 -5.18 -27.56 12.67
N GLU A 229 -6.22 -28.32 12.29
CA GLU A 229 -6.27 -29.79 12.45
C GLU A 229 -6.37 -30.57 11.13
N TYR A 230 -6.28 -29.91 9.97
CA TYR A 230 -6.27 -30.62 8.69
C TYR A 230 -4.91 -31.28 8.42
N TYR A 231 -4.91 -32.47 7.80
CA TYR A 231 -3.69 -33.22 7.49
C TYR A 231 -3.21 -32.96 6.05
N ALA A 232 -1.92 -32.69 5.89
CA ALA A 232 -1.26 -32.45 4.60
C ALA A 232 -0.14 -33.48 4.32
N PRO A 233 0.17 -33.77 3.04
CA PRO A 233 1.27 -34.67 2.67
C PRO A 233 2.64 -34.21 3.16
N LYS A 234 3.35 -35.08 3.90
CA LYS A 234 4.63 -34.78 4.56
C LYS A 234 5.76 -34.28 3.63
N ASN A 235 5.69 -34.57 2.33
CA ASN A 235 6.74 -34.34 1.33
C ASN A 235 6.62 -33.02 0.55
N PHE A 236 5.86 -32.02 1.02
CA PHE A 236 5.82 -30.69 0.40
C PHE A 236 7.21 -30.05 0.30
N ASN A 237 7.54 -29.54 -0.89
CA ASN A 237 8.77 -28.79 -1.13
C ASN A 237 8.48 -27.27 -1.26
N ILE A 238 9.47 -26.51 -1.74
CA ILE A 238 9.41 -25.05 -1.88
C ILE A 238 8.20 -24.55 -2.69
N TRP A 239 7.77 -25.29 -3.71
CA TRP A 239 6.68 -24.87 -4.58
C TRP A 239 5.31 -24.80 -3.89
N TYR A 240 5.18 -25.40 -2.70
CA TYR A 240 3.95 -25.39 -1.92
C TYR A 240 3.81 -24.13 -1.05
N TYR A 241 4.79 -23.22 -1.03
CA TYR A 241 4.66 -21.90 -0.40
C TYR A 241 3.71 -20.96 -1.13
N PHE A 242 3.70 -21.01 -2.46
CA PHE A 242 3.03 -19.98 -3.28
C PHE A 242 1.51 -19.90 -3.08
N GLY A 243 0.88 -20.91 -2.46
CA GLY A 243 -0.53 -20.82 -2.05
C GLY A 243 -0.73 -19.92 -0.83
N SER A 244 0.01 -20.16 0.25
CA SER A 244 -0.08 -19.33 1.47
C SER A 244 0.52 -17.94 1.27
N LEU A 245 1.57 -17.81 0.44
CA LEU A 245 2.09 -16.50 0.04
C LEU A 245 1.05 -15.68 -0.74
N ALA A 246 0.23 -16.30 -1.61
CA ALA A 246 -0.83 -15.60 -2.33
C ALA A 246 -1.89 -15.05 -1.35
N LEU A 247 -2.21 -15.81 -0.31
CA LEU A 247 -3.13 -15.35 0.75
C LEU A 247 -2.54 -14.18 1.55
N LEU A 248 -1.25 -14.24 1.89
CA LEU A 248 -0.54 -13.15 2.57
C LEU A 248 -0.60 -11.85 1.76
N VAL A 249 -0.30 -11.93 0.46
CA VAL A 249 -0.33 -10.77 -0.44
C VAL A 249 -1.77 -10.27 -0.65
N LEU A 250 -2.76 -11.16 -0.74
CA LEU A 250 -4.18 -10.77 -0.81
C LEU A 250 -4.60 -9.94 0.41
N VAL A 251 -4.23 -10.38 1.63
CA VAL A 251 -4.50 -9.62 2.86
C VAL A 251 -3.80 -8.26 2.82
N ASN A 252 -2.54 -8.22 2.38
CA ASN A 252 -1.82 -6.96 2.18
C ASN A 252 -2.58 -6.01 1.24
N GLN A 253 -3.04 -6.49 0.07
CA GLN A 253 -3.76 -5.65 -0.88
C GLN A 253 -5.06 -5.09 -0.31
N ILE A 254 -5.84 -5.92 0.40
CA ILE A 254 -7.12 -5.48 0.99
C ILE A 254 -6.87 -4.44 2.08
N VAL A 255 -5.96 -4.71 3.02
CA VAL A 255 -5.69 -3.79 4.13
C VAL A 255 -5.13 -2.48 3.59
N THR A 256 -4.09 -2.52 2.75
CA THR A 256 -3.50 -1.30 2.20
C THR A 256 -4.48 -0.54 1.30
N GLY A 257 -5.29 -1.22 0.50
CA GLY A 257 -6.30 -0.61 -0.37
C GLY A 257 -7.38 0.14 0.40
N ILE A 258 -7.87 -0.42 1.52
CA ILE A 258 -8.82 0.25 2.42
C ILE A 258 -8.23 1.55 2.96
N PHE A 259 -6.98 1.53 3.42
CA PHE A 259 -6.32 2.72 3.97
C PHE A 259 -6.04 3.79 2.90
N LEU A 260 -5.64 3.38 1.68
CA LEU A 260 -5.46 4.31 0.57
C LEU A 260 -6.78 4.99 0.18
N THR A 261 -7.88 4.24 0.20
CA THR A 261 -9.22 4.74 -0.16
C THR A 261 -9.67 5.91 0.73
N MET A 262 -9.18 6.00 1.97
CA MET A 262 -9.56 7.06 2.91
C MET A 262 -8.97 8.43 2.57
N HIS A 263 -7.93 8.46 1.72
CA HIS A 263 -7.25 9.67 1.30
C HIS A 263 -7.35 9.93 -0.21
N TYR A 264 -7.75 8.92 -0.98
CA TYR A 264 -7.90 9.00 -2.44
C TYR A 264 -9.14 9.82 -2.84
N LYS A 265 -9.02 10.57 -3.94
CA LYS A 265 -10.12 11.33 -4.56
C LYS A 265 -10.51 10.71 -5.90
N THR A 266 -11.76 10.26 -5.99
CA THR A 266 -12.35 9.65 -7.20
C THR A 266 -12.83 10.70 -8.19
N ASN A 267 -11.92 11.56 -8.65
CA ASN A 267 -12.21 12.61 -9.62
C ASN A 267 -11.02 12.73 -10.58
N ALA A 268 -11.27 12.73 -11.89
CA ALA A 268 -10.21 12.75 -12.90
C ALA A 268 -9.27 13.98 -12.80
N ALA A 269 -9.73 15.11 -12.24
CA ALA A 269 -8.93 16.31 -12.01
C ALA A 269 -8.08 16.23 -10.72
N GLU A 270 -8.54 15.47 -9.70
CA GLU A 270 -7.90 15.42 -8.38
C GLU A 270 -7.19 14.09 -8.09
N ALA A 271 -7.46 13.03 -8.85
CA ALA A 271 -7.01 11.68 -8.57
C ALA A 271 -5.49 11.60 -8.44
N PHE A 272 -4.77 12.12 -9.43
CA PHE A 272 -3.31 12.16 -9.41
C PHE A 272 -2.78 12.96 -8.21
N ALA A 273 -3.35 14.15 -7.96
CA ALA A 273 -2.96 14.99 -6.84
C ALA A 273 -3.22 14.33 -5.47
N SER A 274 -4.31 13.57 -5.33
CA SER A 274 -4.61 12.82 -4.11
C SER A 274 -3.59 11.69 -3.85
N ILE A 275 -3.04 11.09 -4.90
CA ILE A 275 -1.97 10.10 -4.77
C ILE A 275 -0.65 10.77 -4.33
N GLU A 276 -0.31 11.93 -4.88
CA GLU A 276 0.87 12.68 -4.43
C GLU A 276 0.70 13.20 -2.99
N TYR A 277 -0.52 13.60 -2.59
CA TYR A 277 -0.86 13.90 -1.21
C TYR A 277 -0.60 12.70 -0.27
N ILE A 278 -1.04 11.49 -0.65
CA ILE A 278 -0.75 10.26 0.11
C ILE A 278 0.76 10.03 0.25
N MET A 279 1.54 10.32 -0.80
CA MET A 279 2.99 10.11 -0.76
C MET A 279 3.74 11.08 0.13
N ARG A 280 3.32 12.34 0.12
CA ARG A 280 4.14 13.44 0.63
C ARG A 280 3.64 13.99 1.96
N ASP A 281 2.33 13.97 2.17
CA ASP A 281 1.68 14.64 3.31
C ASP A 281 1.05 13.67 4.32
N VAL A 282 0.55 12.51 3.87
CA VAL A 282 -0.03 11.52 4.79
C VAL A 282 1.07 10.81 5.58
N GLU A 283 0.98 10.82 6.91
CA GLU A 283 1.93 10.13 7.77
C GLU A 283 1.96 8.63 7.42
N TRP A 284 3.10 8.12 6.98
CA TRP A 284 3.28 6.73 6.47
C TRP A 284 2.51 6.37 5.20
N GLY A 285 1.83 7.33 4.55
CA GLY A 285 1.06 7.08 3.33
C GLY A 285 1.92 6.51 2.18
N TRP A 286 3.17 6.98 2.04
CA TRP A 286 4.13 6.42 1.08
C TRP A 286 4.40 4.92 1.28
N LEU A 287 4.48 4.46 2.53
CA LEU A 287 4.74 3.05 2.84
C LEU A 287 3.53 2.22 2.44
N ILE A 288 2.33 2.68 2.81
CA ILE A 288 1.08 2.00 2.45
C ILE A 288 0.89 1.95 0.93
N ARG A 289 1.18 3.04 0.20
CA ARG A 289 1.13 3.05 -1.27
C ARG A 289 2.12 2.06 -1.86
N TYR A 290 3.38 2.05 -1.42
CA TYR A 290 4.37 1.10 -1.95
C TYR A 290 4.08 -0.34 -1.55
N MET A 291 3.53 -0.60 -0.37
CA MET A 291 3.02 -1.93 -0.01
C MET A 291 1.93 -2.39 -0.96
N HIS A 292 1.03 -1.50 -1.39
CA HIS A 292 -0.04 -1.82 -2.32
C HIS A 292 0.46 -2.01 -3.77
N SER A 293 1.30 -1.09 -4.27
CA SER A 293 1.81 -1.15 -5.65
C SER A 293 2.83 -2.27 -5.86
N THR A 294 3.81 -2.40 -4.97
CA THR A 294 4.77 -3.51 -4.99
C THR A 294 4.08 -4.83 -4.68
N GLY A 295 3.08 -4.81 -3.77
CA GLY A 295 2.25 -5.96 -3.46
C GLY A 295 1.54 -6.53 -4.69
N ALA A 296 1.02 -5.68 -5.58
CA ALA A 296 0.42 -6.13 -6.84
C ALA A 296 1.41 -6.92 -7.71
N SER A 297 2.63 -6.41 -7.91
CA SER A 297 3.68 -7.12 -8.65
C SER A 297 4.08 -8.44 -7.98
N LEU A 298 4.28 -8.44 -6.66
CA LEU A 298 4.56 -9.67 -5.91
C LEU A 298 3.41 -10.67 -5.99
N PHE A 299 2.16 -10.21 -6.08
CA PHE A 299 0.99 -11.06 -6.23
C PHE A 299 1.06 -11.83 -7.55
N PHE A 300 1.36 -11.17 -8.67
CA PHE A 300 1.51 -11.85 -9.96
C PHE A 300 2.73 -12.79 -10.00
N ILE A 301 3.86 -12.41 -9.40
CA ILE A 301 5.01 -13.32 -9.27
C ILE A 301 4.60 -14.60 -8.53
N VAL A 302 3.95 -14.45 -7.37
CA VAL A 302 3.50 -15.58 -6.55
C VAL A 302 2.45 -16.42 -7.29
N VAL A 303 1.50 -15.81 -7.98
CA VAL A 303 0.44 -16.52 -8.72
C VAL A 303 1.01 -17.23 -9.94
N TYR A 304 1.93 -16.63 -10.70
CA TYR A 304 2.60 -17.31 -11.81
C TYR A 304 3.39 -18.53 -11.33
N LEU A 305 4.11 -18.42 -10.22
CA LEU A 305 4.82 -19.55 -9.61
C LEU A 305 3.84 -20.60 -9.04
N HIS A 306 2.70 -20.17 -8.51
CA HIS A 306 1.63 -21.06 -8.05
C HIS A 306 0.99 -21.86 -9.20
N MET A 307 0.67 -21.19 -10.31
CA MET A 307 0.13 -21.81 -11.52
C MET A 307 1.15 -22.74 -12.17
N PHE A 308 2.41 -22.32 -12.26
CA PHE A 308 3.50 -23.16 -12.76
C PHE A 308 3.71 -24.40 -11.90
N ARG A 309 3.62 -24.29 -10.57
CA ARG A 309 3.59 -25.46 -9.67
C ARG A 309 2.42 -26.39 -10.01
N GLY A 310 1.26 -25.82 -10.32
CA GLY A 310 0.09 -26.57 -10.75
C GLY A 310 0.40 -27.39 -12.00
N LEU A 311 1.08 -26.79 -12.98
CA LEU A 311 1.57 -27.46 -14.19
C LEU A 311 2.59 -28.55 -13.87
N LEU A 312 3.62 -28.22 -13.09
CA LEU A 312 4.75 -29.09 -12.75
C LEU A 312 4.32 -30.40 -12.05
N TYR A 313 3.34 -30.34 -11.16
CA TYR A 313 2.88 -31.52 -10.41
C TYR A 313 1.58 -32.15 -10.92
N GLY A 314 1.02 -31.64 -12.03
CA GLY A 314 -0.27 -32.10 -12.54
C GLY A 314 -1.40 -31.88 -11.52
N SER A 315 -1.34 -30.78 -10.75
CA SER A 315 -2.30 -30.50 -9.67
C SER A 315 -3.70 -30.13 -10.18
N TYR A 316 -3.84 -29.97 -11.49
CA TYR A 316 -5.10 -29.75 -12.20
C TYR A 316 -5.78 -31.05 -12.65
N GLN A 317 -5.07 -32.19 -12.63
CA GLN A 317 -5.63 -33.47 -13.05
C GLN A 317 -6.61 -34.02 -12.00
N LYS A 318 -7.43 -35.00 -12.41
CA LYS A 318 -8.44 -35.65 -11.57
C LYS A 318 -7.89 -36.01 -10.17
N PRO A 319 -8.61 -35.72 -9.07
CA PRO A 319 -9.94 -35.11 -8.98
C PRO A 319 -9.94 -33.58 -8.74
N ARG A 320 -8.89 -32.86 -9.17
CA ARG A 320 -8.67 -31.43 -8.84
C ARG A 320 -9.05 -30.47 -9.95
N GLU A 321 -9.86 -30.90 -10.92
CA GLU A 321 -10.28 -30.06 -12.05
C GLU A 321 -11.01 -28.80 -11.55
N LEU A 322 -11.91 -28.95 -10.57
CA LEU A 322 -12.64 -27.82 -9.99
C LEU A 322 -11.71 -26.83 -9.28
N VAL A 323 -10.69 -27.31 -8.57
CA VAL A 323 -9.68 -26.46 -7.93
C VAL A 323 -8.96 -25.62 -8.99
N TRP A 324 -8.59 -26.23 -10.11
CA TRP A 324 -7.95 -25.53 -11.22
C TRP A 324 -8.87 -24.48 -11.88
N ILE A 325 -10.12 -24.83 -12.18
CA ILE A 325 -11.09 -23.89 -12.78
C ILE A 325 -11.32 -22.68 -11.86
N LEU A 326 -11.54 -22.93 -10.56
CA LEU A 326 -11.66 -21.84 -9.58
C LEU A 326 -10.39 -21.00 -9.52
N GLY A 327 -9.21 -21.62 -9.61
CA GLY A 327 -7.94 -20.91 -9.70
C GLY A 327 -7.81 -20.03 -10.95
N MET A 328 -8.33 -20.48 -12.10
CA MET A 328 -8.34 -19.69 -13.34
C MET A 328 -9.36 -18.55 -13.30
N LEU A 329 -10.50 -18.74 -12.63
CA LEU A 329 -11.43 -17.65 -12.35
C LEU A 329 -10.81 -16.60 -11.41
N ILE A 330 -10.12 -17.03 -10.34
CA ILE A 330 -9.34 -16.15 -9.46
C ILE A 330 -8.32 -15.36 -10.28
N TYR A 331 -7.60 -16.02 -11.18
CA TYR A 331 -6.61 -15.38 -12.03
C TYR A 331 -7.23 -14.29 -12.92
N LEU A 332 -8.37 -14.56 -13.58
CA LEU A 332 -9.08 -13.57 -14.39
C LEU A 332 -9.56 -12.37 -13.56
N VAL A 333 -10.14 -12.62 -12.38
CA VAL A 333 -10.59 -11.54 -11.49
C VAL A 333 -9.40 -10.74 -10.97
N LEU A 334 -8.28 -11.38 -10.63
CA LEU A 334 -7.05 -10.71 -10.23
C LEU A 334 -6.46 -9.85 -11.36
N MET A 335 -6.52 -10.32 -12.60
CA MET A 335 -6.15 -9.51 -13.77
C MET A 335 -7.05 -8.29 -13.91
N ALA A 336 -8.37 -8.44 -13.80
CA ALA A 336 -9.28 -7.29 -13.87
C ALA A 336 -9.04 -6.30 -12.71
N GLU A 337 -8.81 -6.83 -11.51
CA GLU A 337 -8.56 -6.07 -10.29
C GLU A 337 -7.30 -5.21 -10.38
N ALA A 338 -6.19 -5.80 -10.83
CA ALA A 338 -4.94 -5.07 -10.98
C ALA A 338 -5.00 -4.03 -12.10
N PHE A 339 -5.70 -4.31 -13.21
CA PHE A 339 -5.93 -3.33 -14.26
C PHE A 339 -6.69 -2.10 -13.74
N MET A 340 -7.82 -2.30 -13.05
CA MET A 340 -8.62 -1.18 -12.57
C MET A 340 -7.88 -0.39 -11.48
N GLY A 341 -7.17 -1.06 -10.57
CA GLY A 341 -6.27 -0.41 -9.60
C GLY A 341 -5.18 0.42 -10.27
N TYR A 342 -4.60 -0.06 -11.38
CA TYR A 342 -3.58 0.67 -12.15
C TYR A 342 -4.13 1.92 -12.84
N VAL A 343 -5.44 2.00 -13.09
CA VAL A 343 -6.08 3.20 -13.67
C VAL A 343 -6.27 4.31 -12.64
N LEU A 344 -6.43 3.99 -11.36
CA LEU A 344 -6.79 4.95 -10.31
C LEU A 344 -5.79 6.10 -10.10
N PRO A 345 -4.46 5.92 -10.21
CA PRO A 345 -3.52 7.02 -10.10
C PRO A 345 -3.71 8.11 -11.17
N TRP A 346 -4.36 7.78 -12.28
CA TRP A 346 -4.69 8.73 -13.35
C TRP A 346 -3.47 9.47 -13.93
N GLY A 347 -2.34 8.77 -14.02
CA GLY A 347 -1.17 9.20 -14.77
C GLY A 347 -1.25 8.86 -16.26
N GLN A 348 -0.20 9.19 -17.02
CA GLN A 348 -0.15 8.90 -18.46
C GLN A 348 -0.36 7.42 -18.79
N MET A 349 0.37 6.51 -18.12
CA MET A 349 0.21 5.07 -18.39
C MET A 349 -1.16 4.56 -17.97
N SER A 350 -1.71 5.07 -16.86
CA SER A 350 -3.08 4.76 -16.42
C SER A 350 -4.12 5.12 -17.49
N PHE A 351 -4.09 6.35 -18.00
CA PHE A 351 -5.08 6.83 -18.98
C PHE A 351 -4.97 6.12 -20.32
N TRP A 352 -3.75 6.07 -20.88
CA TRP A 352 -3.54 5.45 -22.19
C TRP A 352 -3.68 3.93 -22.14
N GLY A 353 -3.24 3.30 -21.06
CA GLY A 353 -3.48 1.89 -20.79
C GLY A 353 -4.98 1.57 -20.73
N ALA A 354 -5.77 2.39 -20.04
CA ALA A 354 -7.23 2.28 -20.04
C ALA A 354 -7.82 2.42 -21.45
N LYS A 355 -7.40 3.44 -22.20
CA LYS A 355 -7.88 3.64 -23.58
C LYS A 355 -7.60 2.41 -24.44
N VAL A 356 -6.38 1.88 -24.40
CA VAL A 356 -5.98 0.72 -25.20
C VAL A 356 -6.80 -0.52 -24.81
N ILE A 357 -6.83 -0.87 -23.52
CA ILE A 357 -7.49 -2.09 -23.03
C ILE A 357 -9.00 -2.04 -23.29
N ILE A 358 -9.68 -0.93 -23.01
CA ILE A 358 -11.12 -0.82 -23.23
C ILE A 358 -11.45 -0.82 -24.75
N SER A 359 -10.56 -0.29 -25.58
CA SER A 359 -10.73 -0.31 -27.04
C SER A 359 -10.56 -1.70 -27.66
N LEU A 360 -10.03 -2.69 -26.92
CA LEU A 360 -9.97 -4.09 -27.36
C LEU A 360 -11.38 -4.69 -27.51
N PHE A 361 -12.34 -4.29 -26.68
CA PHE A 361 -13.74 -4.72 -26.78
C PHE A 361 -14.40 -4.23 -28.08
N GLY A 362 -13.92 -3.11 -28.62
CA GLY A 362 -14.32 -2.59 -29.94
C GLY A 362 -13.93 -3.49 -31.11
N ALA A 363 -13.12 -4.52 -30.89
CA ALA A 363 -12.86 -5.54 -31.92
C ALA A 363 -14.03 -6.51 -32.11
N ILE A 364 -14.95 -6.61 -31.14
CA ILE A 364 -16.09 -7.54 -31.20
C ILE A 364 -17.07 -7.07 -32.29
N PRO A 365 -17.38 -7.91 -33.30
CA PRO A 365 -18.32 -7.53 -34.35
C PRO A 365 -19.71 -7.19 -33.77
N VAL A 366 -20.42 -6.29 -34.45
CA VAL A 366 -21.80 -5.84 -34.12
C VAL A 366 -21.90 -4.99 -32.85
N ILE A 367 -21.46 -5.50 -31.69
CA ILE A 367 -21.66 -4.84 -30.39
C ILE A 367 -20.44 -4.08 -29.87
N GLY A 368 -19.26 -4.26 -30.48
CA GLY A 368 -17.99 -3.80 -29.90
C GLY A 368 -17.92 -2.29 -29.66
N ASN A 369 -18.35 -1.47 -30.63
CA ASN A 369 -18.30 0.00 -30.48
C ASN A 369 -19.19 0.47 -29.31
N GLY A 370 -20.44 0.01 -29.28
CA GLY A 370 -21.37 0.32 -28.19
C GLY A 370 -20.89 -0.22 -26.83
N LEU A 371 -20.24 -1.39 -26.80
CA LEU A 371 -19.65 -1.93 -25.58
C LEU A 371 -18.47 -1.10 -25.08
N THR A 372 -17.57 -0.65 -25.97
CA THR A 372 -16.45 0.22 -25.61
C THR A 372 -16.93 1.56 -25.05
N GLU A 373 -17.88 2.21 -25.70
CA GLU A 373 -18.51 3.45 -25.21
C GLU A 373 -19.24 3.22 -23.90
N TRP A 374 -19.96 2.10 -23.77
CA TRP A 374 -20.65 1.74 -22.53
C TRP A 374 -19.68 1.51 -21.38
N ILE A 375 -18.52 0.87 -21.59
CA ILE A 375 -17.51 0.68 -20.53
C ILE A 375 -16.89 2.03 -20.14
N MET A 376 -16.46 2.83 -21.12
CA MET A 376 -15.86 4.15 -20.89
C MET A 376 -16.86 5.12 -20.21
N GLY A 377 -18.14 5.04 -20.56
CA GLY A 377 -19.15 6.02 -20.15
C GLY A 377 -19.03 7.36 -20.89
N ASP A 378 -18.18 7.43 -21.93
CA ASP A 378 -17.90 8.56 -22.82
C ASP A 378 -17.09 8.04 -24.04
N TYR A 379 -16.73 8.87 -25.01
CA TYR A 379 -15.94 8.49 -26.19
C TYR A 379 -14.45 8.25 -25.89
N LEU A 380 -13.95 8.83 -24.81
CA LEU A 380 -12.60 8.63 -24.27
C LEU A 380 -12.71 8.30 -22.78
N PRO A 381 -11.69 7.66 -22.17
CA PRO A 381 -11.63 7.54 -20.73
C PRO A 381 -11.84 8.91 -20.06
N SER A 382 -12.77 8.97 -19.12
CA SER A 382 -13.20 10.21 -18.48
C SER A 382 -13.46 9.97 -17.00
N ASP A 383 -13.99 11.00 -16.33
CA ASP A 383 -14.37 10.92 -14.91
C ASP A 383 -15.36 9.77 -14.63
N ALA A 384 -16.28 9.51 -15.58
CA ALA A 384 -17.21 8.39 -15.50
C ALA A 384 -16.49 7.03 -15.52
N THR A 385 -15.45 6.88 -16.36
CA THR A 385 -14.63 5.66 -16.40
C THR A 385 -13.94 5.44 -15.07
N LEU A 386 -13.31 6.49 -14.53
CA LEU A 386 -12.55 6.42 -13.28
C LEU A 386 -13.45 6.04 -12.10
N ASN A 387 -14.61 6.68 -11.96
CA ASN A 387 -15.56 6.39 -10.88
C ASN A 387 -16.07 4.94 -10.91
N ARG A 388 -16.38 4.41 -12.11
CA ARG A 388 -16.81 3.01 -12.26
C ARG A 388 -15.68 2.05 -11.90
N PHE A 389 -14.47 2.31 -12.36
CA PHE A 389 -13.32 1.45 -12.08
C PHE A 389 -12.94 1.48 -10.61
N PHE A 390 -13.08 2.63 -9.94
CA PHE A 390 -12.94 2.71 -8.49
C PHE A 390 -13.96 1.83 -7.76
N ALA A 391 -15.25 1.93 -8.10
CA ALA A 391 -16.29 1.11 -7.45
C ALA A 391 -16.07 -0.40 -7.68
N LEU A 392 -15.64 -0.78 -8.87
CA LEU A 392 -15.32 -2.17 -9.21
C LEU A 392 -14.07 -2.67 -8.49
N HIS A 393 -13.02 -1.86 -8.42
CA HIS A 393 -11.76 -2.20 -7.77
C HIS A 393 -11.88 -2.27 -6.25
N VAL A 394 -12.60 -1.35 -5.61
CA VAL A 394 -12.64 -1.28 -4.15
C VAL A 394 -13.66 -2.23 -3.55
N ILE A 395 -14.77 -2.48 -4.23
CA ILE A 395 -15.91 -3.23 -3.67
C ILE A 395 -16.15 -4.51 -4.45
N ALA A 396 -16.55 -4.40 -5.72
CA ALA A 396 -17.16 -5.53 -6.42
C ALA A 396 -16.18 -6.69 -6.65
N LEU A 397 -15.00 -6.43 -7.20
CA LEU A 397 -14.03 -7.47 -7.51
C LEU A 397 -13.35 -8.07 -6.28
N PRO A 398 -12.95 -7.31 -5.23
CA PRO A 398 -12.46 -7.90 -3.99
C PRO A 398 -13.45 -8.87 -3.35
N LEU A 399 -14.76 -8.57 -3.35
CA LEU A 399 -15.78 -9.47 -2.83
C LEU A 399 -15.88 -10.76 -3.64
N VAL A 400 -15.86 -10.66 -4.98
CA VAL A 400 -15.83 -11.83 -5.87
C VAL A 400 -14.55 -12.64 -5.66
N LEU A 401 -13.40 -11.98 -5.52
CA LEU A 401 -12.10 -12.61 -5.32
C LEU A 401 -12.07 -13.38 -3.99
N LEU A 402 -12.55 -12.77 -2.90
CA LEU A 402 -12.69 -13.44 -1.59
C LEU A 402 -13.60 -14.66 -1.66
N LEU A 403 -14.77 -14.53 -2.31
CA LEU A 403 -15.68 -15.66 -2.51
C LEU A 403 -14.98 -16.80 -3.28
N LEU A 404 -14.34 -16.50 -4.41
CA LEU A 404 -13.64 -17.49 -5.22
C LEU A 404 -12.49 -18.15 -4.45
N VAL A 405 -11.73 -17.40 -3.64
CA VAL A 405 -10.67 -17.95 -2.78
C VAL A 405 -11.24 -18.91 -1.73
N VAL A 406 -12.36 -18.57 -1.09
CA VAL A 406 -13.05 -19.46 -0.14
C VAL A 406 -13.49 -20.75 -0.85
N LEU A 407 -14.11 -20.63 -2.04
CA LEU A 407 -14.52 -21.79 -2.84
C LEU A 407 -13.31 -22.63 -3.27
N HIS A 408 -12.20 -21.99 -3.65
CA HIS A 408 -10.97 -22.66 -4.07
C HIS A 408 -10.34 -23.45 -2.94
N LEU A 409 -10.24 -22.87 -1.74
CA LEU A 409 -9.78 -23.56 -0.53
C LEU A 409 -10.74 -24.66 -0.10
N GLY A 410 -12.06 -24.44 -0.21
CA GLY A 410 -13.08 -25.45 0.05
C GLY A 410 -12.94 -26.68 -0.85
N ALA A 411 -12.83 -26.46 -2.16
CA ALA A 411 -12.60 -27.52 -3.14
C ALA A 411 -11.28 -28.27 -2.88
N LEU A 412 -10.20 -27.55 -2.56
CA LEU A 412 -8.91 -28.13 -2.18
C LEU A 412 -9.02 -29.02 -0.94
N HIS A 413 -9.69 -28.54 0.11
CA HIS A 413 -9.86 -29.29 1.35
C HIS A 413 -10.75 -30.52 1.18
N GLU A 414 -11.70 -30.49 0.24
CA GLU A 414 -12.56 -31.64 -0.07
C GLU A 414 -11.78 -32.78 -0.74
N VAL A 415 -10.91 -32.47 -1.71
CA VAL A 415 -10.15 -33.51 -2.44
C VAL A 415 -8.75 -33.78 -1.86
N GLY A 416 -8.21 -32.87 -1.06
CA GLY A 416 -6.87 -32.93 -0.48
C GLY A 416 -5.78 -32.42 -1.41
N SER A 417 -4.74 -31.82 -0.81
CA SER A 417 -3.58 -31.32 -1.54
C SER A 417 -2.85 -32.43 -2.31
N ASN A 418 -2.42 -32.10 -3.53
CA ASN A 418 -1.44 -32.89 -4.26
C ASN A 418 -0.06 -32.80 -3.58
N ASN A 419 0.90 -33.61 -4.01
CA ASN A 419 2.28 -33.55 -3.53
C ASN A 419 3.30 -33.72 -4.68
N PRO A 420 4.60 -33.48 -4.45
CA PRO A 420 5.61 -33.57 -5.51
C PRO A 420 5.70 -34.93 -6.23
N ASP A 421 5.21 -36.01 -5.62
CA ASP A 421 5.18 -37.34 -6.22
C ASP A 421 3.89 -37.60 -7.01
N GLY A 422 2.84 -36.80 -6.81
CA GLY A 422 1.57 -36.94 -7.53
C GLY A 422 0.70 -38.11 -7.06
N VAL A 423 1.03 -38.73 -5.93
CA VAL A 423 0.33 -39.90 -5.36
C VAL A 423 -0.71 -39.45 -4.35
N GLU A 424 -1.94 -39.99 -4.43
CA GLU A 424 -3.03 -39.60 -3.54
C GLU A 424 -2.85 -40.17 -2.12
N ILE A 425 -2.74 -39.30 -1.12
CA ILE A 425 -2.66 -39.74 0.28
C ILE A 425 -4.02 -39.76 0.99
N LYS A 426 -4.96 -38.87 0.62
CA LYS A 426 -6.19 -38.64 1.40
C LYS A 426 -7.09 -39.88 1.42
N LYS A 427 -7.11 -40.62 0.30
CA LYS A 427 -7.81 -41.91 0.14
C LYS A 427 -6.90 -43.14 0.37
N GLY A 428 -5.63 -42.92 0.69
CA GLY A 428 -4.67 -43.99 0.96
C GLY A 428 -4.89 -44.64 2.34
N PRO A 429 -3.99 -45.56 2.73
CA PRO A 429 -4.01 -46.22 4.03
C PRO A 429 -4.14 -45.21 5.19
N LYS A 430 -4.84 -45.65 6.24
CA LYS A 430 -5.09 -44.86 7.46
C LYS A 430 -4.21 -45.33 8.60
N GLY A 431 -3.92 -44.42 9.51
CA GLY A 431 -3.09 -44.65 10.68
C GLY A 431 -1.73 -43.99 10.54
N ASN A 432 -1.47 -43.03 11.41
CA ASN A 432 -0.16 -42.42 11.64
C ASN A 432 0.03 -42.15 13.13
N ARG A 433 1.21 -41.67 13.53
CA ARG A 433 1.55 -41.41 14.95
C ARG A 433 0.68 -40.36 15.64
N TRP A 434 -0.04 -39.51 14.90
CA TRP A 434 -0.88 -38.44 15.46
C TRP A 434 -2.36 -38.81 15.49
N SER A 435 -2.84 -39.66 14.58
CA SER A 435 -4.23 -40.08 14.54
C SER A 435 -4.41 -41.44 13.83
N PRO A 436 -5.23 -42.34 14.39
CA PRO A 436 -5.55 -43.63 13.76
C PRO A 436 -6.38 -43.48 12.48
N ASN A 437 -7.12 -42.36 12.33
CA ASN A 437 -8.04 -42.14 11.21
C ASN A 437 -7.46 -41.21 10.12
N ALA A 438 -6.25 -40.69 10.32
CA ALA A 438 -5.58 -39.82 9.37
C ALA A 438 -4.79 -40.60 8.31
N PRO A 439 -4.50 -40.01 7.13
CA PRO A 439 -3.64 -40.64 6.13
C PRO A 439 -2.26 -41.03 6.69
N THR A 440 -1.74 -42.20 6.33
CA THR A 440 -0.43 -42.70 6.79
C THR A 440 0.72 -41.74 6.46
N ASP A 441 0.71 -41.14 5.27
CA ASP A 441 1.71 -40.15 4.84
C ASP A 441 1.32 -38.68 5.13
N GLY A 442 0.30 -38.48 5.97
CA GLY A 442 -0.16 -37.16 6.38
C GLY A 442 0.45 -36.71 7.71
N ILE A 443 0.72 -35.42 7.84
CA ILE A 443 1.03 -34.75 9.11
C ILE A 443 0.02 -33.61 9.37
N PRO A 444 -0.26 -33.26 10.64
CA PRO A 444 -1.07 -32.09 10.96
C PRO A 444 -0.51 -30.82 10.32
N PHE A 445 -1.38 -29.92 9.85
CA PHE A 445 -0.93 -28.65 9.26
C PHE A 445 -0.27 -27.75 10.32
N HIS A 446 -0.94 -27.54 11.44
CA HIS A 446 -0.35 -26.84 12.57
C HIS A 446 0.35 -27.83 13.52
N PRO A 447 1.58 -27.55 13.99
CA PRO A 447 2.41 -26.38 13.70
C PRO A 447 3.35 -26.55 12.49
N TYR A 448 3.48 -27.76 11.93
CA TYR A 448 4.54 -28.11 10.97
C TYR A 448 4.55 -27.24 9.71
N TYR A 449 3.40 -27.13 9.04
CA TYR A 449 3.25 -26.31 7.84
C TYR A 449 3.05 -24.84 8.17
N THR A 450 2.45 -24.48 9.30
CA THR A 450 2.42 -23.08 9.78
C THR A 450 3.83 -22.52 9.93
N LEU A 451 4.75 -23.27 10.56
CA LEU A 451 6.14 -22.85 10.72
C LEU A 451 6.91 -22.88 9.41
N LYS A 452 6.69 -23.92 8.58
CA LYS A 452 7.27 -23.98 7.24
C LYS A 452 6.88 -22.72 6.46
N ASP A 453 5.59 -22.43 6.37
CA ASP A 453 5.05 -21.30 5.60
C ASP A 453 5.43 -19.95 6.22
N GLY A 454 5.62 -19.87 7.55
CA GLY A 454 6.21 -18.72 8.22
C GLY A 454 7.64 -18.41 7.74
N VAL A 455 8.47 -19.43 7.48
CA VAL A 455 9.78 -19.22 6.84
C VAL A 455 9.61 -18.66 5.42
N GLY A 456 8.69 -19.23 4.63
CA GLY A 456 8.40 -18.75 3.28
C GLY A 456 7.92 -17.29 3.26
N ALA A 457 7.03 -16.94 4.18
CA ALA A 457 6.53 -15.56 4.37
C ALA A 457 7.68 -14.62 4.77
N GLY A 458 8.55 -15.04 5.69
CA GLY A 458 9.73 -14.27 6.10
C GLY A 458 10.63 -13.90 4.92
N PHE A 459 10.97 -14.86 4.05
CA PHE A 459 11.75 -14.59 2.84
C PHE A 459 11.04 -13.65 1.86
N LEU A 460 9.74 -13.84 1.61
CA LEU A 460 8.97 -12.94 0.74
C LEU A 460 8.96 -11.52 1.31
N LEU A 461 8.76 -11.36 2.61
CA LEU A 461 8.72 -10.06 3.28
C LEU A 461 10.09 -9.36 3.26
N ILE A 462 11.20 -10.10 3.36
CA ILE A 462 12.55 -9.52 3.22
C ILE A 462 12.75 -8.97 1.80
N ILE A 463 12.35 -9.72 0.77
CA ILE A 463 12.43 -9.27 -0.63
C ILE A 463 11.51 -8.07 -0.85
N ALA A 464 10.27 -8.13 -0.35
CA ALA A 464 9.32 -7.04 -0.43
C ALA A 464 9.83 -5.77 0.26
N ALA A 465 10.39 -5.91 1.46
CA ALA A 465 11.00 -4.81 2.20
C ALA A 465 12.18 -4.23 1.43
N PHE A 466 13.07 -5.05 0.87
CA PHE A 466 14.17 -4.56 0.04
C PHE A 466 13.67 -3.68 -1.13
N ILE A 467 12.67 -4.18 -1.87
CA ILE A 467 12.09 -3.42 -2.99
C ILE A 467 11.43 -2.14 -2.49
N ILE A 468 10.54 -2.22 -1.51
CA ILE A 468 9.81 -1.06 -0.97
C ILE A 468 10.77 0.00 -0.43
N PHE A 469 11.77 -0.38 0.35
CA PHE A 469 12.63 0.57 1.07
C PHE A 469 13.86 1.03 0.28
N PHE A 470 14.30 0.32 -0.76
CA PHE A 470 15.50 0.71 -1.51
C PHE A 470 15.25 0.91 -3.01
N ALA A 471 14.30 0.20 -3.62
CA ALA A 471 14.05 0.25 -5.06
C ALA A 471 12.54 0.19 -5.42
N PRO A 472 11.69 1.12 -4.94
CA PRO A 472 10.23 0.99 -5.04
C PRO A 472 9.69 1.01 -6.48
N ALA A 473 10.38 1.66 -7.41
CA ALA A 473 10.04 1.60 -8.84
C ALA A 473 10.65 0.37 -9.54
N PHE A 474 11.64 -0.27 -8.93
CA PHE A 474 12.43 -1.38 -9.47
C PHE A 474 12.91 -1.14 -10.91
N GLY A 475 13.59 -0.01 -11.13
CA GLY A 475 14.08 0.40 -12.45
C GLY A 475 12.98 0.68 -13.48
N GLY A 476 11.78 1.07 -13.02
CA GLY A 476 10.62 1.32 -13.88
C GLY A 476 9.80 0.09 -14.21
N LEU A 477 10.17 -1.10 -13.71
CA LEU A 477 9.45 -2.36 -13.99
C LEU A 477 8.17 -2.50 -13.16
N PHE A 478 8.17 -2.04 -11.91
CA PHE A 478 7.03 -2.15 -11.00
C PHE A 478 6.15 -0.91 -11.01
N LEU A 479 6.77 0.26 -11.21
CA LEU A 479 6.11 1.54 -11.39
C LEU A 479 6.78 2.26 -12.55
N GLU A 480 6.09 2.36 -13.67
CA GLU A 480 6.60 3.01 -14.87
C GLU A 480 6.79 4.51 -14.61
N HIS A 481 7.95 5.04 -15.02
CA HIS A 481 8.31 6.44 -14.82
C HIS A 481 7.28 7.41 -15.39
N ASP A 482 6.74 7.11 -16.57
CA ASP A 482 5.71 7.93 -17.21
C ASP A 482 4.42 8.04 -16.37
N ASN A 483 4.15 7.07 -15.48
CA ASN A 483 2.97 7.15 -14.61
C ASN A 483 3.14 8.10 -13.42
N PHE A 484 4.30 8.74 -13.27
CA PHE A 484 4.51 9.92 -12.42
C PHE A 484 4.25 11.25 -13.16
N THR A 485 3.67 11.20 -14.36
CA THR A 485 3.12 12.38 -15.03
C THR A 485 1.61 12.31 -15.10
N GLU A 486 0.95 13.44 -14.90
CA GLU A 486 -0.51 13.56 -15.03
C GLU A 486 -0.99 13.15 -16.42
N ALA A 487 -2.15 12.50 -16.46
CA ALA A 487 -2.80 12.15 -17.71
C ALA A 487 -3.08 13.39 -18.58
N ASN A 488 -2.52 13.38 -19.79
CA ASN A 488 -2.81 14.33 -20.84
C ASN A 488 -3.49 13.60 -22.00
N ARG A 489 -4.75 13.98 -22.26
CA ARG A 489 -5.59 13.36 -23.29
C ARG A 489 -5.11 13.64 -24.72
N LEU A 490 -4.25 14.66 -24.89
CA LEU A 490 -3.76 15.12 -26.19
C LEU A 490 -2.34 14.63 -26.50
N VAL A 491 -1.62 14.10 -25.50
CA VAL A 491 -0.22 13.69 -25.66
C VAL A 491 -0.07 12.24 -25.24
N THR A 492 0.19 11.40 -26.23
CA THR A 492 0.49 9.99 -26.06
C THR A 492 1.98 9.81 -25.77
N PRO A 493 2.37 9.10 -24.69
CA PRO A 493 3.78 8.77 -24.43
C PRO A 493 4.42 7.99 -25.58
N GLU A 494 5.72 8.20 -25.81
CA GLU A 494 6.47 7.57 -26.90
C GLU A 494 6.50 6.03 -26.79
N HIS A 495 6.49 5.49 -25.57
CA HIS A 495 6.56 4.06 -25.30
C HIS A 495 5.43 3.59 -24.38
N ILE A 496 4.21 3.49 -24.92
CA ILE A 496 3.09 2.88 -24.18
C ILE A 496 3.24 1.36 -24.17
N LYS A 497 3.26 0.80 -22.96
CA LYS A 497 3.20 -0.64 -22.70
C LYS A 497 2.36 -0.90 -21.45
N PRO A 498 1.75 -2.08 -21.33
CA PRO A 498 1.11 -2.47 -20.08
C PRO A 498 2.17 -2.87 -19.04
N VAL A 499 1.73 -2.91 -17.79
CA VAL A 499 2.47 -3.50 -16.66
C VAL A 499 3.05 -4.88 -16.99
N TRP A 500 4.23 -5.17 -16.44
CA TRP A 500 5.06 -6.32 -16.82
C TRP A 500 4.33 -7.67 -16.77
N TYR A 501 3.38 -7.85 -15.86
CA TYR A 501 2.63 -9.10 -15.76
C TYR A 501 1.59 -9.28 -16.87
N TYR A 502 1.32 -8.27 -17.72
CA TYR A 502 0.50 -8.43 -18.93
C TYR A 502 1.31 -8.47 -20.23
N THR A 503 2.59 -8.12 -20.19
CA THR A 503 3.42 -8.06 -21.39
C THR A 503 3.50 -9.36 -22.20
N PRO A 504 3.47 -10.59 -21.65
CA PRO A 504 3.45 -11.79 -22.50
C PRO A 504 2.18 -11.88 -23.36
N TYR A 505 1.03 -11.50 -22.83
CA TYR A 505 -0.25 -11.49 -23.57
C TYR A 505 -0.31 -10.32 -24.56
N TYR A 506 0.20 -9.16 -24.17
CA TYR A 506 0.34 -8.01 -25.06
C TYR A 506 1.28 -8.28 -26.23
N ALA A 507 2.38 -9.00 -26.01
CA ALA A 507 3.27 -9.45 -27.07
C ALA A 507 2.51 -10.31 -28.09
N MET A 508 1.72 -11.29 -27.62
CA MET A 508 0.91 -12.13 -28.52
C MET A 508 -0.14 -11.33 -29.29
N LEU A 509 -0.75 -10.30 -28.66
CA LEU A 509 -1.70 -9.41 -29.31
C LEU A 509 -1.04 -8.63 -30.45
N ARG A 510 0.08 -7.97 -30.17
CA ARG A 510 0.70 -7.00 -31.09
C ARG A 510 1.40 -7.64 -32.28
N VAL A 511 1.90 -8.87 -32.14
CA VAL A 511 2.61 -9.55 -33.24
C VAL A 511 1.68 -10.09 -34.33
N VAL A 512 0.37 -10.15 -34.06
CA VAL A 512 -0.65 -10.53 -35.05
C VAL A 512 -1.07 -9.30 -35.84
N PRO A 513 -0.86 -9.26 -37.17
CA PRO A 513 -1.15 -8.08 -38.01
C PRO A 513 -2.65 -7.95 -38.34
N ASN A 514 -3.51 -8.13 -37.35
CA ASN A 514 -4.96 -8.00 -37.46
C ASN A 514 -5.56 -7.67 -36.08
N LYS A 515 -6.38 -6.62 -35.98
CA LYS A 515 -6.96 -6.17 -34.69
C LYS A 515 -7.77 -7.28 -34.02
N LEU A 516 -8.74 -7.87 -34.72
CA LEU A 516 -9.58 -8.95 -34.18
C LEU A 516 -8.76 -10.21 -33.89
N GLY A 517 -7.88 -10.59 -34.81
CA GLY A 517 -6.99 -11.74 -34.67
C GLY A 517 -6.08 -11.63 -33.44
N GLY A 518 -5.47 -10.47 -33.20
CA GLY A 518 -4.64 -10.21 -32.03
C GLY A 518 -5.44 -10.30 -30.72
N VAL A 519 -6.65 -9.74 -30.70
CA VAL A 519 -7.57 -9.84 -29.55
C VAL A 519 -7.95 -11.30 -29.28
N ILE A 520 -8.33 -12.06 -30.31
CA ILE A 520 -8.65 -13.49 -30.18
C ILE A 520 -7.45 -14.28 -29.65
N VAL A 521 -6.25 -14.04 -30.19
CA VAL A 521 -5.03 -14.72 -29.75
C VAL A 521 -4.74 -14.41 -28.28
N MET A 522 -4.83 -13.15 -27.87
CA MET A 522 -4.58 -12.74 -26.48
C MET A 522 -5.53 -13.43 -25.50
N PHE A 523 -6.85 -13.36 -25.74
CA PHE A 523 -7.83 -13.99 -24.86
C PHE A 523 -7.79 -15.51 -24.92
N SER A 524 -7.51 -16.10 -26.08
CA SER A 524 -7.36 -17.55 -26.24
C SER A 524 -6.15 -18.08 -25.48
N ALA A 525 -5.08 -17.30 -25.35
CA ALA A 525 -3.91 -17.69 -24.58
C ALA A 525 -4.22 -17.86 -23.09
N ILE A 526 -5.18 -17.09 -22.56
CA ILE A 526 -5.67 -17.26 -21.19
C ILE A 526 -6.71 -18.38 -21.13
N ALA A 527 -7.66 -18.41 -22.08
CA ALA A 527 -8.75 -19.39 -22.11
C ALA A 527 -8.25 -20.83 -22.23
N ILE A 528 -7.17 -21.08 -22.99
CA ILE A 528 -6.62 -22.44 -23.15
C ILE A 528 -6.13 -23.04 -21.82
N LEU A 529 -5.77 -22.21 -20.84
CA LEU A 529 -5.39 -22.67 -19.50
C LEU A 529 -6.54 -23.38 -18.78
N PHE A 530 -7.80 -22.96 -19.01
CA PHE A 530 -8.97 -23.66 -18.46
C PHE A 530 -9.04 -25.10 -18.95
N LEU A 531 -8.58 -25.37 -20.18
CA LEU A 531 -8.71 -26.67 -20.84
C LEU A 531 -7.63 -27.67 -20.43
N VAL A 532 -6.57 -27.23 -19.74
CA VAL A 532 -5.42 -28.06 -19.35
C VAL A 532 -5.79 -29.40 -18.68
N PRO A 533 -6.77 -29.49 -17.75
CA PRO A 533 -7.22 -30.77 -17.19
C PRO A 533 -7.68 -31.81 -18.20
N TRP A 534 -8.18 -31.37 -19.35
CA TRP A 534 -8.68 -32.24 -20.41
C TRP A 534 -7.72 -32.38 -21.59
N LEU A 535 -6.75 -31.48 -21.71
CA LEU A 535 -5.68 -31.57 -22.70
C LEU A 535 -4.60 -32.58 -22.28
N ASP A 536 -4.25 -32.63 -21.00
CA ASP A 536 -3.24 -33.56 -20.51
C ASP A 536 -3.78 -34.99 -20.38
N ARG A 537 -3.22 -35.92 -21.17
CA ARG A 537 -3.56 -37.35 -21.16
C ARG A 537 -2.48 -38.22 -20.50
N ALA A 538 -1.52 -37.62 -19.80
CA ALA A 538 -0.48 -38.35 -19.10
C ALA A 538 -1.07 -39.22 -17.98
N LYS A 539 -0.61 -40.47 -17.90
CA LYS A 539 -0.99 -41.41 -16.84
C LYS A 539 -0.42 -41.04 -15.47
N VAL A 540 0.67 -40.26 -15.45
CA VAL A 540 1.37 -39.86 -14.22
C VAL A 540 1.29 -38.35 -14.03
N LYS A 541 0.84 -37.93 -12.85
CA LYS A 541 0.58 -36.51 -12.57
C LYS A 541 1.86 -35.68 -12.56
N SER A 542 2.82 -36.07 -11.73
CA SER A 542 4.05 -35.31 -11.52
C SER A 542 5.03 -35.42 -12.68
N TYR A 543 5.54 -34.29 -13.17
CA TYR A 543 6.59 -34.25 -14.19
C TYR A 543 7.91 -34.88 -13.73
N ARG A 544 8.09 -35.11 -12.42
CA ARG A 544 9.20 -35.88 -11.85
C ARG A 544 9.35 -37.27 -12.48
N TYR A 545 8.22 -37.87 -12.86
CA TYR A 545 8.15 -39.24 -13.39
C TYR A 545 7.70 -39.31 -14.85
N ARG A 546 7.44 -38.17 -15.49
CA ARG A 546 7.19 -38.09 -16.94
C ARG A 546 8.51 -38.23 -17.72
N GLY A 547 8.43 -38.63 -18.99
CA GLY A 547 9.62 -38.81 -19.82
C GLY A 547 10.22 -37.47 -20.28
N TRP A 548 11.22 -37.57 -21.17
CA TRP A 548 12.00 -36.40 -21.59
C TRP A 548 11.18 -35.44 -22.46
N LEU A 549 10.23 -35.95 -23.24
CA LEU A 549 9.41 -35.15 -24.15
C LEU A 549 8.55 -34.16 -23.37
N SER A 550 7.85 -34.63 -22.33
CA SER A 550 7.04 -33.74 -21.48
C SER A 550 7.89 -32.65 -20.83
N ARG A 551 9.07 -33.00 -20.29
CA ARG A 551 9.95 -32.04 -19.60
C ARG A 551 10.55 -31.02 -20.56
N GLY A 552 11.00 -31.46 -21.74
CA GLY A 552 11.53 -30.60 -22.79
C GLY A 552 10.50 -29.59 -23.27
N LEU A 553 9.26 -30.04 -23.53
CA LEU A 553 8.17 -29.16 -23.95
C LEU A 553 7.72 -28.20 -22.83
N LEU A 554 7.72 -28.63 -21.56
CA LEU A 554 7.46 -27.73 -20.44
C LEU A 554 8.58 -26.67 -20.30
N GLY A 555 9.85 -27.06 -20.48
CA GLY A 555 10.98 -26.13 -20.49
C GLY A 555 10.88 -25.12 -21.64
N MET A 556 10.55 -25.59 -22.84
CA MET A 556 10.26 -24.75 -24.00
C MET A 556 9.13 -23.75 -23.69
N PHE A 557 8.03 -24.20 -23.09
CA PHE A 557 6.90 -23.34 -22.70
C PHE A 557 7.34 -22.22 -21.73
N VAL A 558 8.13 -22.56 -20.71
CA VAL A 558 8.65 -21.57 -19.75
C VAL A 558 9.52 -20.52 -20.44
N VAL A 559 10.45 -20.96 -21.29
CA VAL A 559 11.31 -20.05 -22.07
C VAL A 559 10.45 -19.18 -23.00
N CYS A 560 9.46 -19.76 -23.69
CA CYS A 560 8.56 -19.00 -24.56
C CYS A 560 7.79 -17.91 -23.80
N PHE A 561 7.22 -18.25 -22.63
CA PHE A 561 6.47 -17.31 -21.81
C PHE A 561 7.36 -16.17 -21.28
N ALA A 562 8.56 -16.50 -20.79
CA ALA A 562 9.52 -15.49 -20.32
C ALA A 562 10.02 -14.58 -21.44
N TRP A 563 10.29 -15.13 -22.63
CA TRP A 563 10.77 -14.34 -23.76
C TRP A 563 9.67 -13.46 -24.36
N LEU A 564 8.41 -13.93 -24.36
CA LEU A 564 7.26 -13.10 -24.72
C LEU A 564 7.08 -11.92 -23.75
N MET A 565 7.35 -12.12 -22.46
CA MET A 565 7.35 -11.03 -21.47
C MET A 565 8.41 -9.97 -21.78
N VAL A 566 9.62 -10.39 -22.19
CA VAL A 566 10.69 -9.45 -22.62
C VAL A 566 10.26 -8.70 -23.87
N ILE A 567 9.82 -9.40 -24.92
CA ILE A 567 9.34 -8.78 -26.17
C ILE A 567 8.24 -7.77 -25.87
N GLY A 568 7.20 -8.16 -25.12
CA GLY A 568 6.08 -7.27 -24.79
C GLY A 568 6.47 -6.04 -23.98
N SER A 569 7.63 -6.05 -23.32
CA SER A 569 8.17 -4.92 -22.55
C SER A 569 8.98 -3.94 -23.41
N GLY A 570 9.40 -4.37 -24.61
CA GLY A 570 10.13 -3.58 -25.59
C GLY A 570 9.23 -2.71 -26.48
N PRO A 571 9.82 -1.79 -27.26
CA PRO A 571 9.09 -0.76 -28.02
C PRO A 571 8.22 -1.32 -29.15
N GLY A 572 8.48 -2.55 -29.63
CA GLY A 572 7.66 -3.20 -30.65
C GLY A 572 7.81 -2.65 -32.07
N THR A 573 8.84 -1.84 -32.31
CA THR A 573 9.18 -1.28 -33.63
C THR A 573 10.14 -2.17 -34.42
N ASP A 574 10.81 -3.13 -33.77
CA ASP A 574 11.74 -4.04 -34.42
C ASP A 574 11.02 -5.19 -35.15
N ALA A 575 11.31 -5.34 -36.44
CA ALA A 575 10.82 -6.42 -37.26
C ALA A 575 11.30 -7.78 -36.75
N HIS A 576 12.54 -7.88 -36.26
CA HIS A 576 13.10 -9.12 -35.72
C HIS A 576 12.35 -9.56 -34.44
N GLU A 577 12.10 -8.65 -33.50
CA GLU A 577 11.23 -8.92 -32.34
C GLU A 577 9.84 -9.43 -32.75
N THR A 578 9.27 -8.85 -33.80
CA THR A 578 7.95 -9.26 -34.31
C THR A 578 7.97 -10.70 -34.84
N TYR A 579 8.96 -11.07 -35.65
CA TYR A 579 9.10 -12.45 -36.15
C TYR A 579 9.32 -13.45 -35.03
N VAL A 580 10.24 -13.15 -34.10
CA VAL A 580 10.49 -14.00 -32.92
C VAL A 580 9.21 -14.14 -32.10
N GLY A 581 8.50 -13.05 -31.83
CA GLY A 581 7.25 -13.07 -31.07
C GLY A 581 6.15 -13.90 -31.73
N ARG A 582 6.05 -13.92 -33.07
CA ARG A 582 5.12 -14.82 -33.80
C ARG A 582 5.47 -16.29 -33.60
N VAL A 583 6.75 -16.65 -33.70
CA VAL A 583 7.23 -18.02 -33.46
C VAL A 583 6.93 -18.44 -32.02
N LEU A 584 7.23 -17.59 -31.03
CA LEU A 584 6.97 -17.88 -29.62
C LEU A 584 5.47 -18.01 -29.32
N THR A 585 4.63 -17.17 -29.95
CA THR A 585 3.16 -17.27 -29.85
C THR A 585 2.69 -18.62 -30.42
N PHE A 586 3.21 -19.02 -31.58
CA PHE A 586 2.93 -20.34 -32.14
C PHE A 586 3.35 -21.48 -31.18
N LEU A 587 4.56 -21.43 -30.64
CA LEU A 587 5.07 -22.44 -29.71
C LEU A 587 4.25 -22.50 -28.41
N TYR A 588 3.77 -21.36 -27.92
CA TYR A 588 2.87 -21.27 -26.76
C TYR A 588 1.59 -22.08 -26.99
N PHE A 589 0.89 -21.85 -28.12
CA PHE A 589 -0.33 -22.59 -28.43
C PHE A 589 -0.04 -24.04 -28.80
N ALA A 590 1.04 -24.31 -29.54
CA ALA A 590 1.46 -25.65 -29.91
C ALA A 590 1.67 -26.52 -28.67
N PHE A 591 2.27 -25.99 -27.59
CA PHE A 591 2.44 -26.70 -26.33
C PHE A 591 1.11 -27.28 -25.79
N PHE A 592 0.06 -26.46 -25.71
CA PHE A 592 -1.24 -26.87 -25.19
C PHE A 592 -2.06 -27.69 -26.19
N ILE A 593 -2.17 -27.27 -27.45
CA ILE A 593 -3.00 -27.94 -28.45
C ILE A 593 -2.47 -29.35 -28.74
N THR A 594 -1.14 -29.53 -28.78
CA THR A 594 -0.54 -30.85 -29.01
C THR A 594 -0.37 -31.67 -27.72
N MET A 595 -0.71 -31.10 -26.55
CA MET A 595 -0.64 -31.78 -25.25
C MET A 595 -1.28 -33.17 -25.22
N PRO A 596 -2.47 -33.41 -25.79
CA PRO A 596 -3.07 -34.73 -25.81
C PRO A 596 -2.23 -35.80 -26.53
N ILE A 597 -1.43 -35.38 -27.51
CA ILE A 597 -0.60 -36.26 -28.33
C ILE A 597 0.69 -36.60 -27.57
N TRP A 598 1.49 -35.59 -27.22
CA TRP A 598 2.80 -35.84 -26.63
C TRP A 598 2.72 -36.42 -25.22
N THR A 599 1.70 -36.08 -24.42
CA THR A 599 1.50 -36.68 -23.08
C THR A 599 1.13 -38.16 -23.14
N ARG A 600 0.47 -38.60 -24.22
CA ARG A 600 0.11 -40.00 -24.45
C ARG A 600 1.28 -40.83 -24.97
N LEU A 601 2.12 -40.24 -25.81
CA LEU A 601 3.29 -40.89 -26.42
C LEU A 601 4.47 -41.04 -25.45
N ASP A 602 4.55 -40.16 -24.45
CA ASP A 602 5.71 -40.09 -23.56
C ASP A 602 5.82 -41.34 -22.66
N LYS A 603 7.02 -41.91 -22.59
CA LYS A 603 7.28 -43.15 -21.83
C LYS A 603 7.60 -42.81 -20.38
N THR A 604 6.76 -43.29 -19.45
CA THR A 604 6.95 -43.12 -18.00
C THR A 604 8.00 -44.11 -17.50
N LYS A 605 9.18 -43.63 -17.10
CA LYS A 605 10.18 -44.46 -16.40
C LYS A 605 10.46 -43.89 -15.00
N PRO A 606 10.47 -44.72 -13.94
CA PRO A 606 11.03 -44.31 -12.66
C PRO A 606 12.54 -44.19 -12.84
N ARG A 607 13.07 -42.98 -12.85
CA ARG A 607 14.52 -42.74 -12.83
C ARG A 607 14.87 -41.69 -11.79
N TRP A 608 15.83 -42.04 -10.95
CA TRP A 608 16.30 -41.33 -9.75
C TRP A 608 17.33 -40.23 -10.03
N MET A 609 17.44 -39.73 -11.26
CA MET A 609 18.36 -38.64 -11.57
C MET A 609 17.76 -37.68 -12.57
N VAL A 610 17.56 -36.42 -12.18
CA VAL A 610 17.84 -35.25 -13.02
C VAL A 610 18.22 -34.07 -12.11
N ARG A 611 19.54 -33.80 -12.01
CA ARG A 611 20.09 -32.53 -11.50
C ARG A 611 20.42 -31.54 -12.63
N LEU A 612 20.04 -31.82 -13.88
CA LEU A 612 20.46 -31.04 -15.06
C LEU A 612 19.45 -29.98 -15.54
N ALA A 613 18.18 -30.06 -15.13
CA ALA A 613 17.18 -29.07 -15.57
C ALA A 613 17.24 -27.72 -14.81
N LEU A 614 17.84 -27.70 -13.61
CA LEU A 614 18.06 -26.45 -12.87
C LEU A 614 19.23 -25.63 -13.41
N ALA A 615 20.27 -26.28 -13.97
CA ALA A 615 21.44 -25.59 -14.51
C ALA A 615 21.10 -24.79 -15.79
N ALA A 616 20.21 -25.30 -16.64
CA ALA A 616 19.77 -24.58 -17.84
C ALA A 616 18.87 -23.37 -17.52
N ALA A 617 18.03 -23.45 -16.48
CA ALA A 617 17.20 -22.34 -16.03
C ALA A 617 18.03 -21.26 -15.29
N LEU A 618 19.07 -21.65 -14.55
CA LEU A 618 20.00 -20.73 -13.89
C LEU A 618 20.99 -20.06 -14.86
N MET A 619 21.37 -20.73 -15.96
CA MET A 619 22.22 -20.12 -17.00
C MET A 619 21.47 -19.25 -18.01
N LEU A 620 20.14 -19.35 -18.10
CA LEU A 620 19.30 -18.41 -18.86
C LEU A 620 18.87 -17.18 -18.03
N GLY A 621 19.06 -17.21 -16.71
CA GLY A 621 18.79 -16.06 -15.82
C GLY A 621 19.93 -15.03 -15.78
N SER A 622 21.10 -15.34 -16.34
CA SER A 622 22.29 -14.47 -16.32
C SER A 622 22.43 -13.54 -17.53
N THR A 623 21.42 -13.45 -18.41
CA THR A 623 21.40 -12.48 -19.53
C THR A 623 20.23 -11.49 -19.49
N LEU A 624 19.49 -11.41 -18.38
CA LEU A 624 18.55 -10.31 -18.12
C LEU A 624 19.26 -9.12 -17.46
N ALA A 625 20.31 -8.65 -18.12
CA ALA A 625 20.87 -7.33 -17.96
C ALA A 625 21.53 -7.05 -19.31
N MET A 626 21.34 -5.85 -19.85
CA MET A 626 21.83 -5.41 -21.17
C MET A 626 20.88 -5.70 -22.34
N ALA A 627 19.72 -5.04 -22.34
CA ALA A 627 19.07 -4.62 -23.58
C ALA A 627 18.09 -3.49 -23.28
N ALA A 628 18.62 -2.26 -23.28
CA ALA A 628 17.96 -0.98 -23.61
C ALA A 628 18.63 0.19 -22.85
N GLU A 629 19.87 0.51 -23.21
CA GLU A 629 20.36 1.89 -23.10
C GLU A 629 20.82 2.31 -24.49
N GLY A 630 19.83 2.54 -25.36
CA GLY A 630 20.03 3.33 -26.59
C GLY A 630 19.90 4.81 -26.28
N GLY A 631 20.54 5.28 -25.20
CA GLY A 631 20.49 6.66 -24.74
C GLY A 631 21.90 7.23 -24.62
N THR A 632 22.02 8.54 -24.84
CA THR A 632 23.23 9.33 -24.55
C THR A 632 23.69 9.05 -23.11
N LYS A 633 24.98 8.77 -22.92
CA LYS A 633 25.56 8.46 -21.61
C LYS A 633 25.35 9.64 -20.65
N LEU A 634 24.49 9.47 -19.65
CA LEU A 634 24.19 10.50 -18.66
C LEU A 634 25.40 10.75 -17.74
N LEU A 635 25.61 12.00 -17.37
CA LEU A 635 26.55 12.39 -16.33
C LEU A 635 25.98 12.01 -14.96
N GLN A 636 26.82 11.43 -14.10
CA GLN A 636 26.44 11.12 -12.73
C GLN A 636 26.37 12.41 -11.90
N ALA A 637 25.21 12.69 -11.31
CA ALA A 637 25.01 13.86 -10.46
C ALA A 637 25.81 13.75 -9.15
N GLY A 638 25.89 12.54 -8.60
CA GLY A 638 26.52 12.28 -7.29
C GLY A 638 25.73 12.88 -6.13
N ASN A 639 24.39 12.85 -6.22
CA ASN A 639 23.51 13.37 -5.19
C ASN A 639 23.65 12.59 -3.88
N ASP A 640 23.62 13.32 -2.77
CA ASP A 640 23.51 12.77 -1.43
C ASP A 640 22.38 13.50 -0.70
N LEU A 641 21.23 12.83 -0.56
CA LEU A 641 20.10 13.38 0.15
C LEU A 641 20.44 13.65 1.63
N GLY A 642 21.42 12.92 2.20
CA GLY A 642 21.90 13.13 3.57
C GLY A 642 22.68 14.43 3.76
N ASP A 643 23.17 15.05 2.68
CA ASP A 643 23.79 16.37 2.72
C ASP A 643 22.71 17.47 2.81
N ARG A 644 22.32 17.75 4.05
CA ARG A 644 21.35 18.80 4.37
C ARG A 644 21.77 20.18 3.85
N ALA A 645 23.08 20.48 3.83
CA ALA A 645 23.57 21.76 3.35
C ALA A 645 23.40 21.87 1.83
N SER A 646 23.62 20.78 1.09
CA SER A 646 23.30 20.69 -0.34
C SER A 646 21.81 20.88 -0.59
N LEU A 647 20.93 20.24 0.20
CA LEU A 647 19.49 20.42 0.07
C LEU A 647 19.04 21.86 0.33
N GLN A 648 19.60 22.53 1.34
CA GLN A 648 19.29 23.93 1.67
C GLN A 648 19.76 24.88 0.56
N ARG A 649 21.00 24.75 0.08
CA ARG A 649 21.52 25.53 -1.05
C ARG A 649 20.72 25.26 -2.32
N GLY A 650 20.38 24.01 -2.58
CA GLY A 650 19.56 23.58 -3.71
C GLY A 650 18.15 24.17 -3.68
N ALA A 651 17.52 24.21 -2.51
CA ALA A 651 16.22 24.87 -2.32
C ALA A 651 16.31 26.36 -2.64
N GLN A 652 17.33 27.06 -2.12
CA GLN A 652 17.55 28.47 -2.41
C GLN A 652 17.79 28.72 -3.90
N LEU A 653 18.66 27.92 -4.53
CA LEU A 653 18.95 28.03 -5.97
C LEU A 653 17.71 27.75 -6.83
N TYR A 654 16.92 26.74 -6.48
CA TYR A 654 15.65 26.47 -7.16
C TYR A 654 14.69 27.67 -7.04
N MET A 655 14.55 28.22 -5.84
CA MET A 655 13.65 29.35 -5.64
C MET A 655 14.11 30.58 -6.43
N ASN A 656 15.41 30.85 -6.49
CA ASN A 656 15.95 32.01 -7.20
C ASN A 656 15.89 31.88 -8.73
N TYR A 657 16.20 30.70 -9.28
CA TYR A 657 16.42 30.52 -10.72
C TYR A 657 15.30 29.75 -11.44
N CYS A 658 14.52 28.94 -10.72
CA CYS A 658 13.55 28.02 -11.33
C CYS A 658 12.09 28.34 -10.96
N SER A 659 11.81 28.81 -9.74
CA SER A 659 10.43 28.96 -9.23
C SER A 659 9.58 30.01 -9.96
N GLY A 660 10.23 30.95 -10.66
CA GLY A 660 9.53 31.93 -11.51
C GLY A 660 8.77 31.29 -12.67
N CYS A 661 9.26 30.14 -13.17
CA CYS A 661 8.66 29.42 -14.29
C CYS A 661 8.03 28.10 -13.86
N HIS A 662 8.62 27.40 -12.90
CA HIS A 662 8.25 26.04 -12.52
C HIS A 662 7.61 25.98 -11.13
N ALA A 663 6.73 25.00 -10.92
CA ALA A 663 6.16 24.68 -9.62
C ALA A 663 6.87 23.50 -8.94
N LEU A 664 6.62 23.37 -7.63
CA LEU A 664 6.64 22.12 -6.88
C LEU A 664 5.25 21.93 -6.25
N LYS A 665 4.22 21.80 -7.09
CA LYS A 665 2.79 21.86 -6.73
C LYS A 665 2.32 20.75 -5.78
N TYR A 666 3.18 19.76 -5.53
CA TYR A 666 2.94 18.65 -4.60
C TYR A 666 3.82 18.72 -3.35
N LEU A 667 4.71 19.69 -3.23
CA LEU A 667 5.56 19.87 -2.06
C LEU A 667 5.12 21.13 -1.30
N ARG A 668 4.76 20.96 -0.02
CA ARG A 668 4.38 22.06 0.87
C ARG A 668 5.60 22.75 1.48
N TYR A 669 5.50 24.06 1.69
CA TYR A 669 6.53 24.83 2.38
C TYR A 669 6.81 24.29 3.80
N SER A 670 5.76 23.93 4.54
CA SER A 670 5.89 23.36 5.89
C SER A 670 6.70 22.06 5.91
N ARG A 671 6.48 21.20 4.91
CA ARG A 671 7.18 19.92 4.79
C ARG A 671 8.64 20.13 4.43
N MET A 672 8.90 21.05 3.51
CA MET A 672 10.25 21.48 3.14
C MET A 672 11.00 22.02 4.37
N GLY A 673 10.38 22.89 5.16
CA GLY A 673 10.98 23.43 6.39
C GLY A 673 11.34 22.34 7.40
N GLU A 674 10.40 21.44 7.69
CA GLU A 674 10.60 20.32 8.63
C GLU A 674 11.79 19.43 8.22
N ASP A 675 11.81 18.98 6.97
CA ASP A 675 12.84 18.06 6.48
C ASP A 675 14.21 18.76 6.35
N LEU A 676 14.23 20.00 5.83
CA LEU A 676 15.46 20.78 5.64
C LEU A 676 15.94 21.45 6.94
N GLY A 677 15.16 21.38 8.03
CA GLY A 677 15.54 21.89 9.36
C GLY A 677 15.58 23.40 9.42
N LEU A 678 14.68 24.01 8.67
CA LEU A 678 14.48 25.43 8.64
C LEU A 678 13.24 25.73 9.49
N SER A 679 13.32 26.78 10.29
CA SER A 679 12.15 27.33 10.96
C SER A 679 11.13 27.83 9.92
N GLU A 680 9.86 27.89 10.31
CA GLU A 680 8.81 28.47 9.46
C GLU A 680 9.18 29.89 9.01
N GLU A 681 9.75 30.71 9.89
CA GLU A 681 10.20 32.06 9.56
C GLU A 681 11.30 32.05 8.49
N GLU A 682 12.30 31.16 8.60
CA GLU A 682 13.36 31.06 7.59
C GLU A 682 12.84 30.63 6.22
N VAL A 683 11.89 29.69 6.18
CA VAL A 683 11.25 29.27 4.92
C VAL A 683 10.46 30.42 4.31
N MET A 684 9.63 31.09 5.12
CA MET A 684 8.73 32.11 4.62
C MET A 684 9.47 33.39 4.20
N ASN A 685 10.53 33.76 4.91
CA ASN A 685 11.30 34.96 4.58
C ASN A 685 12.29 34.75 3.42
N ASN A 686 12.83 33.54 3.24
CA ASN A 686 13.91 33.30 2.29
C ASN A 686 13.56 32.41 1.09
N LEU A 687 12.51 31.59 1.18
CA LEU A 687 12.15 30.61 0.13
C LEU A 687 10.75 30.84 -0.45
N ASN A 688 9.89 31.64 0.20
CA ASN A 688 8.55 31.91 -0.30
C ASN A 688 8.46 33.26 -1.04
N PHE A 689 8.66 33.21 -2.35
CA PHE A 689 8.51 34.38 -3.22
C PHE A 689 7.08 34.56 -3.78
N THR A 690 6.14 33.68 -3.39
CA THR A 690 4.80 33.61 -4.00
C THR A 690 3.70 34.22 -3.13
N GLY A 691 3.97 34.45 -1.85
CA GLY A 691 2.97 34.91 -0.88
C GLY A 691 1.99 33.84 -0.41
N SER A 692 2.22 32.57 -0.77
CA SER A 692 1.41 31.42 -0.32
C SER A 692 1.53 31.19 1.18
N ALA A 693 0.57 30.52 1.83
CA ALA A 693 0.71 30.17 3.24
C ALA A 693 1.77 29.07 3.43
N VAL A 694 2.36 28.95 4.63
CA VAL A 694 3.34 27.89 4.94
C VAL A 694 2.77 26.48 4.70
N GLY A 695 1.46 26.32 4.90
CA GLY A 695 0.78 25.05 4.68
C GLY A 695 0.53 24.74 3.21
N ASP A 696 0.72 25.68 2.30
CA ASP A 696 0.39 25.52 0.88
C ASP A 696 1.54 24.89 0.09
N PRO A 697 1.25 24.23 -1.04
CA PRO A 697 2.28 23.79 -1.98
C PRO A 697 2.99 24.98 -2.64
N VAL A 698 4.17 24.74 -3.22
CA VAL A 698 4.88 25.76 -4.02
C VAL A 698 4.19 25.91 -5.38
N PRO A 699 3.44 27.01 -5.63
CA PRO A 699 2.69 27.16 -6.86
C PRO A 699 3.61 27.52 -8.03
N VAL A 700 3.08 27.47 -9.25
CA VAL A 700 3.72 28.11 -10.40
C VAL A 700 3.48 29.62 -10.31
N ALA A 701 4.54 30.42 -10.36
CA ALA A 701 4.41 31.88 -10.37
C ALA A 701 3.95 32.42 -11.74
N MET A 702 4.26 31.72 -12.82
CA MET A 702 3.93 32.12 -14.19
C MET A 702 2.43 31.96 -14.51
N PRO A 703 1.75 33.01 -14.99
CA PRO A 703 0.37 32.91 -15.46
C PRO A 703 0.22 32.01 -16.68
N LYS A 704 -0.87 31.23 -16.71
CA LYS A 704 -1.14 30.25 -17.78
C LYS A 704 -1.14 30.85 -19.18
N GLU A 705 -1.78 32.00 -19.35
CA GLU A 705 -1.89 32.69 -20.63
C GLU A 705 -0.51 33.10 -21.18
N GLN A 706 0.40 33.55 -20.30
CA GLN A 706 1.76 33.91 -20.68
C GLN A 706 2.59 32.68 -21.04
N ALA A 707 2.46 31.61 -20.26
CA ALA A 707 3.12 30.34 -20.55
C ALA A 707 2.70 29.76 -21.90
N GLU A 708 1.40 29.77 -22.22
CA GLU A 708 0.88 29.33 -23.52
C GLU A 708 1.39 30.24 -24.65
N LYS A 709 1.45 31.55 -24.44
CA LYS A 709 1.97 32.49 -25.44
C LYS A 709 3.46 32.31 -25.74
N TRP A 710 4.29 32.09 -24.72
CA TRP A 710 5.75 32.07 -24.88
C TRP A 710 6.32 30.66 -25.13
N PHE A 711 5.74 29.64 -24.49
CA PHE A 711 6.25 28.27 -24.52
C PHE A 711 5.28 27.29 -25.19
N GLY A 712 4.07 27.73 -25.56
CA GLY A 712 3.01 26.87 -26.12
C GLY A 712 2.35 25.96 -25.09
N LYS A 713 2.82 25.95 -23.84
CA LYS A 713 2.31 25.12 -22.74
C LYS A 713 2.81 25.64 -21.40
N MET A 714 2.16 25.19 -20.32
CA MET A 714 2.68 25.38 -18.97
C MET A 714 4.04 24.67 -18.80
N PRO A 715 5.03 25.33 -18.18
CA PRO A 715 6.23 24.65 -17.72
C PRO A 715 5.88 23.47 -16.79
N PRO A 716 6.63 22.36 -16.86
CA PRO A 716 6.34 21.19 -16.05
C PRO A 716 6.64 21.42 -14.57
N ASP A 717 6.00 20.63 -13.71
CA ASP A 717 6.36 20.52 -12.30
C ASP A 717 7.70 19.76 -12.15
N LEU A 718 8.72 20.41 -11.57
CA LEU A 718 10.05 19.79 -11.53
C LEU A 718 10.16 18.66 -10.50
N SER A 719 9.28 18.60 -9.50
CA SER A 719 9.23 17.46 -8.58
C SER A 719 8.77 16.19 -9.29
N LEU A 720 7.86 16.30 -10.26
CA LEU A 720 7.47 15.19 -11.12
C LEU A 720 8.55 14.84 -12.15
N ILE A 721 9.16 15.85 -12.79
CA ILE A 721 10.25 15.60 -13.77
C ILE A 721 11.38 14.82 -13.13
N SER A 722 11.75 15.15 -11.88
CA SER A 722 12.72 14.40 -11.10
C SER A 722 12.36 12.91 -10.96
N ARG A 723 11.08 12.59 -10.72
CA ARG A 723 10.59 11.20 -10.62
C ARG A 723 10.59 10.45 -11.95
N VAL A 724 10.37 11.16 -13.04
CA VAL A 724 10.25 10.57 -14.39
C VAL A 724 11.63 10.36 -15.02
N ARG A 725 12.51 11.36 -14.95
CA ARG A 725 13.79 11.39 -15.67
C ARG A 725 14.99 11.03 -14.79
N GLY A 726 14.87 11.17 -13.46
CA GLY A 726 15.96 10.96 -12.51
C GLY A 726 16.92 12.15 -12.40
N SER A 727 17.74 12.13 -11.35
CA SER A 727 18.70 13.18 -11.03
C SER A 727 19.83 13.30 -12.05
N ASP A 728 20.40 12.18 -12.50
CA ASP A 728 21.45 12.17 -13.52
C ASP A 728 21.01 12.84 -14.83
N TRP A 729 19.74 12.66 -15.21
CA TRP A 729 19.19 13.33 -16.39
C TRP A 729 19.07 14.84 -16.17
N ILE A 730 18.57 15.29 -15.02
CA ILE A 730 18.44 16.72 -14.70
C ILE A 730 19.82 17.39 -14.63
N TYR A 731 20.76 16.74 -13.96
CA TYR A 731 22.14 17.22 -13.85
C TYR A 731 22.80 17.35 -15.23
N THR A 732 22.65 16.33 -16.08
CA THR A 732 23.14 16.37 -17.46
C THR A 732 22.44 17.47 -18.25
N TYR A 733 21.11 17.58 -18.13
CA TYR A 733 20.30 18.57 -18.84
C TYR A 733 20.74 20.00 -18.55
N LEU A 734 20.91 20.37 -17.28
CA LEU A 734 21.34 21.71 -16.86
C LEU A 734 22.77 22.05 -17.31
N LYS A 735 23.64 21.05 -17.49
CA LYS A 735 25.01 21.24 -18.01
C LYS A 735 25.10 21.28 -19.54
N SER A 736 24.03 20.88 -20.23
CA SER A 736 24.05 20.63 -21.68
C SER A 736 23.50 21.79 -22.52
N PHE A 737 23.17 22.93 -21.91
CA PHE A 737 22.71 24.11 -22.63
C PHE A 737 23.85 24.78 -23.41
N TYR A 738 23.55 25.25 -24.61
CA TYR A 738 24.48 26.03 -25.42
C TYR A 738 23.72 27.09 -26.24
N LEU A 739 24.44 28.14 -26.63
CA LEU A 739 23.89 29.24 -27.40
C LEU A 739 23.63 28.78 -28.83
N ASP A 740 22.41 29.03 -29.30
CA ASP A 740 21.97 28.70 -30.65
C ASP A 740 20.99 29.78 -31.12
N SER A 741 21.51 30.76 -31.85
CA SER A 741 20.74 31.90 -32.35
C SER A 741 19.68 31.52 -33.38
N SER A 742 19.68 30.28 -33.90
CA SER A 742 18.60 29.79 -34.77
C SER A 742 17.31 29.46 -33.99
N ARG A 743 17.41 29.29 -32.67
CA ARG A 743 16.27 28.97 -31.80
C ARG A 743 15.53 30.23 -31.38
N PRO A 744 14.19 30.17 -31.23
CA PRO A 744 13.40 31.33 -30.82
C PRO A 744 13.82 31.97 -29.48
N LEU A 745 14.41 31.18 -28.58
CA LEU A 745 14.89 31.64 -27.27
C LEU A 745 16.41 31.83 -27.21
N GLY A 746 17.13 31.63 -28.32
CA GLY A 746 18.59 31.74 -28.39
C GLY A 746 19.37 30.60 -27.73
N TRP A 747 18.70 29.57 -27.22
CA TRP A 747 19.31 28.44 -26.53
C TRP A 747 18.86 27.10 -27.12
N ASN A 748 19.76 26.13 -27.08
CA ASN A 748 19.48 24.73 -27.39
C ASN A 748 20.18 23.82 -26.36
N ASN A 749 19.95 22.51 -26.43
CA ASN A 749 20.45 21.56 -25.44
C ASN A 749 20.96 20.28 -26.09
N ALA A 750 22.15 19.83 -25.70
CA ALA A 750 22.78 18.64 -26.30
C ALA A 750 22.14 17.32 -25.86
N LEU A 751 21.49 17.28 -24.69
CA LEU A 751 20.78 16.09 -24.20
C LEU A 751 19.34 16.02 -24.75
N PHE A 752 18.68 17.17 -24.88
CA PHE A 752 17.31 17.28 -25.35
C PHE A 752 17.21 18.37 -26.41
N ALA A 753 17.57 18.01 -27.64
CA ALA A 753 17.57 18.91 -28.77
C ALA A 753 16.20 19.59 -28.95
N ASN A 754 16.23 20.85 -29.40
CA ASN A 754 15.04 21.69 -29.58
C ASN A 754 14.30 22.02 -28.28
N ALA A 755 14.98 21.93 -27.13
CA ALA A 755 14.45 22.40 -25.85
C ALA A 755 13.88 23.81 -25.98
N SER A 756 12.61 23.99 -25.62
CA SER A 756 11.91 25.27 -25.66
C SER A 756 12.05 26.04 -24.33
N MET A 757 13.21 25.89 -23.67
CA MET A 757 13.51 26.45 -22.36
C MET A 757 14.76 27.35 -22.48
N PRO A 758 14.75 28.58 -21.92
CA PRO A 758 15.97 29.37 -21.82
C PRO A 758 16.95 28.69 -20.84
N ASN A 759 18.23 29.03 -20.88
CA ASN A 759 19.17 28.57 -19.85
C ASN A 759 19.08 29.50 -18.62
N PRO A 760 18.46 29.10 -17.49
CA PRO A 760 18.30 30.00 -16.33
C PRO A 760 19.61 30.23 -15.59
N LEU A 761 20.63 29.39 -15.82
CA LEU A 761 21.91 29.44 -15.12
C LEU A 761 23.03 30.00 -16.02
N TRP A 762 22.70 30.64 -17.13
CA TRP A 762 23.67 31.09 -18.13
C TRP A 762 24.72 32.05 -17.57
N GLU A 763 24.34 32.92 -16.63
CA GLU A 763 25.28 33.85 -15.98
C GLU A 763 26.32 33.09 -15.17
N MET A 764 25.93 32.00 -14.50
CA MET A 764 26.84 31.15 -13.73
C MET A 764 27.67 30.22 -14.64
N GLN A 765 27.05 29.65 -15.69
CA GLN A 765 27.69 28.73 -16.62
C GLN A 765 28.74 29.42 -17.50
N GLY A 766 28.45 30.65 -17.91
CA GLY A 766 29.11 31.29 -19.05
C GLY A 766 28.48 30.90 -20.39
N LEU A 767 28.88 31.60 -21.45
CA LEU A 767 28.37 31.36 -22.80
C LEU A 767 29.08 30.15 -23.41
N GLN A 768 28.30 29.09 -23.60
CA GLN A 768 28.75 27.80 -24.12
C GLN A 768 28.28 27.61 -25.57
N HIS A 769 29.16 27.10 -26.45
CA HIS A 769 28.85 26.78 -27.85
C HIS A 769 29.04 25.29 -28.14
N ALA A 770 28.25 24.78 -29.08
CA ALA A 770 28.35 23.40 -29.56
C ALA A 770 29.56 23.21 -30.47
N VAL A 771 30.32 22.14 -30.19
CA VAL A 771 31.33 21.61 -31.10
C VAL A 771 30.65 20.54 -31.95
N HIS A 772 30.56 20.77 -33.25
CA HIS A 772 29.88 19.87 -34.18
C HIS A 772 30.85 18.84 -34.78
N GLY A 773 30.40 17.58 -34.85
CA GLY A 773 31.09 16.49 -35.54
C GLY A 773 30.88 16.51 -37.04
N LYS A 774 31.23 15.41 -37.72
CA LYS A 774 30.85 15.21 -39.13
C LYS A 774 29.41 14.70 -39.20
N ALA A 775 28.62 15.23 -40.14
CA ALA A 775 27.28 14.73 -40.42
C ALA A 775 27.34 13.25 -40.81
N GLU A 776 26.47 12.43 -40.23
CA GLU A 776 26.41 10.99 -40.47
C GLU A 776 25.87 10.65 -41.87
N ALA A 777 25.15 11.58 -42.50
CA ALA A 777 24.66 11.48 -43.88
C ALA A 777 24.49 12.88 -44.52
N PRO A 778 24.48 13.00 -45.86
CA PRO A 778 24.19 14.27 -46.56
C PRO A 778 22.79 14.78 -46.20
N GLY A 779 22.71 16.00 -45.67
CA GLY A 779 21.44 16.65 -45.28
C GLY A 779 21.01 16.43 -43.82
N MET A 780 21.80 15.72 -43.01
CA MET A 780 21.62 15.70 -41.55
C MET A 780 22.48 16.77 -40.87
N ASP A 781 21.93 17.39 -39.82
CA ASP A 781 22.70 18.29 -38.97
C ASP A 781 23.85 17.53 -38.30
N PRO A 782 25.08 18.10 -38.28
CA PRO A 782 26.19 17.43 -37.65
C PRO A 782 25.97 17.31 -36.13
N PRO A 783 26.16 16.11 -35.54
CA PRO A 783 25.88 15.88 -34.14
C PRO A 783 26.78 16.73 -33.25
N VAL A 784 26.26 17.19 -32.11
CA VAL A 784 27.05 17.89 -31.10
C VAL A 784 27.98 16.86 -30.43
N THR A 785 29.28 16.98 -30.65
CA THR A 785 30.30 16.06 -30.12
C THR A 785 30.92 16.55 -28.82
N GLY A 786 30.73 17.83 -28.49
CA GLY A 786 31.19 18.43 -27.24
C GLY A 786 30.67 19.85 -27.07
N LEU A 787 30.90 20.42 -25.90
CA LEU A 787 30.50 21.78 -25.55
C LEU A 787 31.74 22.56 -25.07
N ARG A 788 31.89 23.80 -25.52
CA ARG A 788 33.02 24.67 -25.14
C ARG A 788 32.52 26.00 -24.59
N ILE A 789 33.02 26.39 -23.43
CA ILE A 789 32.79 27.72 -22.86
C ILE A 789 33.68 28.72 -23.60
N GLU A 790 33.06 29.70 -24.25
CA GLU A 790 33.76 30.80 -24.94
C GLU A 790 33.88 32.04 -24.08
N SER A 791 32.85 32.36 -23.28
CA SER A 791 32.88 33.44 -22.30
C SER A 791 32.66 32.86 -20.90
N PRO A 792 33.57 33.09 -19.93
CA PRO A 792 33.43 32.54 -18.59
C PRO A 792 32.19 33.11 -17.88
N GLY A 793 31.58 32.31 -17.01
CA GLY A 793 30.47 32.73 -16.16
C GLY A 793 30.93 33.51 -14.92
N SER A 794 29.96 33.81 -14.05
CA SER A 794 30.17 34.50 -12.77
C SER A 794 30.82 33.62 -11.71
N VAL A 795 30.92 32.31 -11.95
CA VAL A 795 31.53 31.31 -11.07
C VAL A 795 32.45 30.39 -11.88
N ASP A 796 33.36 29.69 -11.20
CA ASP A 796 34.19 28.68 -11.86
C ASP A 796 33.39 27.40 -12.18
N ALA A 797 33.96 26.52 -13.01
CA ALA A 797 33.30 25.30 -13.44
C ALA A 797 32.98 24.33 -12.28
N GLY A 798 33.81 24.28 -11.23
CA GLY A 798 33.57 23.45 -10.06
C GLY A 798 32.43 24.00 -9.20
N GLN A 799 32.35 25.32 -9.04
CA GLN A 799 31.25 26.00 -8.37
C GLN A 799 29.93 25.83 -9.14
N TYR A 800 29.95 25.94 -10.47
CA TYR A 800 28.79 25.66 -11.31
C TYR A 800 28.32 24.21 -11.16
N ASP A 801 29.24 23.26 -11.20
CA ASP A 801 28.95 21.84 -11.00
C ASP A 801 28.32 21.58 -9.63
N GLN A 802 28.80 22.25 -8.58
CA GLN A 802 28.19 22.16 -7.25
C GLN A 802 26.78 22.77 -7.21
N ALA A 803 26.56 23.92 -7.85
CA ALA A 803 25.24 24.56 -7.90
C ALA A 803 24.21 23.66 -8.64
N VAL A 804 24.60 23.09 -9.78
CA VAL A 804 23.74 22.16 -10.53
C VAL A 804 23.47 20.88 -9.73
N ARG A 805 24.47 20.36 -9.02
CA ARG A 805 24.31 19.22 -8.11
C ARG A 805 23.34 19.56 -6.97
N ASP A 806 23.50 20.70 -6.31
CA ASP A 806 22.63 21.14 -5.21
C ASP A 806 21.17 21.27 -5.69
N ILE A 807 20.93 21.90 -6.85
CA ILE A 807 19.58 21.97 -7.45
C ILE A 807 19.02 20.57 -7.71
N THR A 808 19.83 19.68 -8.30
CA THR A 808 19.42 18.33 -8.65
C THR A 808 19.12 17.50 -7.39
N ASN A 809 19.94 17.62 -6.35
CA ASN A 809 19.77 16.95 -5.06
C ASN A 809 18.48 17.40 -4.37
N PHE A 810 18.21 18.71 -4.38
CA PHE A 810 16.96 19.25 -3.88
C PHE A 810 15.73 18.79 -4.69
N LEU A 811 15.82 18.70 -6.02
CA LEU A 811 14.72 18.19 -6.86
C LEU A 811 14.48 16.69 -6.66
N GLU A 812 15.52 15.91 -6.36
CA GLU A 812 15.38 14.49 -5.98
C GLU A 812 14.63 14.37 -4.65
N TYR A 813 15.02 15.15 -3.63
CA TYR A 813 14.26 15.28 -2.39
C TYR A 813 12.81 15.71 -2.65
N ALA A 814 12.59 16.76 -3.46
CA ALA A 814 11.27 17.29 -3.72
C ALA A 814 10.36 16.25 -4.39
N GLY A 815 10.90 15.38 -5.25
CA GLY A 815 10.16 14.30 -5.90
C GLY A 815 9.80 13.13 -4.96
N GLU A 816 10.64 12.84 -3.96
CA GLU A 816 10.36 11.83 -2.93
C GLU A 816 10.91 12.23 -1.55
N PRO A 817 10.20 13.11 -0.79
CA PRO A 817 10.68 13.59 0.51
C PRO A 817 10.91 12.48 1.54
N ALA A 818 10.22 11.35 1.39
CA ALA A 818 10.35 10.20 2.27
C ALA A 818 11.59 9.32 1.99
N ALA A 819 12.35 9.55 0.91
CA ALA A 819 13.40 8.64 0.43
C ALA A 819 14.46 8.32 1.50
N LEU A 820 14.98 9.33 2.19
CA LEU A 820 15.96 9.14 3.27
C LEU A 820 15.40 8.31 4.44
N LYS A 821 14.24 8.72 4.95
CA LYS A 821 13.56 8.03 6.06
C LYS A 821 13.26 6.59 5.70
N ARG A 822 12.83 6.36 4.45
CA ARG A 822 12.55 5.06 3.87
C ARG A 822 13.81 4.19 3.87
N GLN A 823 14.92 4.64 3.29
CA GLN A 823 16.17 3.87 3.22
C GLN A 823 16.74 3.55 4.61
N GLN A 824 16.77 4.54 5.52
CA GLN A 824 17.25 4.35 6.90
C GLN A 824 16.41 3.32 7.66
N LEU A 825 15.08 3.41 7.58
CA LEU A 825 14.18 2.46 8.22
C LEU A 825 14.30 1.06 7.62
N GLY A 826 14.49 0.98 6.29
CA GLY A 826 14.60 -0.28 5.56
C GLY A 826 15.68 -1.22 6.10
N VAL A 827 16.82 -0.68 6.52
CA VAL A 827 17.92 -1.47 7.12
C VAL A 827 17.42 -2.20 8.36
N TRP A 828 16.76 -1.49 9.29
CA TRP A 828 16.26 -2.06 10.53
C TRP A 828 15.12 -3.05 10.29
N VAL A 829 14.23 -2.76 9.35
CA VAL A 829 13.14 -3.68 8.99
C VAL A 829 13.68 -4.99 8.42
N ILE A 830 14.67 -4.94 7.51
CA ILE A 830 15.28 -6.13 6.95
C ILE A 830 16.01 -6.94 8.03
N LEU A 831 16.79 -6.29 8.90
CA LEU A 831 17.49 -6.97 9.99
C LEU A 831 16.51 -7.67 10.95
N PHE A 832 15.41 -6.99 11.29
CA PHE A 832 14.35 -7.57 12.11
C PHE A 832 13.70 -8.78 11.44
N LEU A 833 13.30 -8.65 10.16
CA LEU A 833 12.69 -9.74 9.40
C LEU A 833 13.65 -10.93 9.23
N ALA A 834 14.94 -10.67 9.03
CA ALA A 834 15.96 -11.71 8.95
C ALA A 834 16.10 -12.48 10.27
N LEU A 835 16.16 -11.76 11.41
CA LEU A 835 16.19 -12.37 12.74
C LEU A 835 14.92 -13.20 13.01
N LEU A 836 13.74 -12.64 12.75
CA LEU A 836 12.48 -13.35 12.95
C LEU A 836 12.40 -14.60 12.06
N THR A 837 12.77 -14.49 10.78
CA THR A 837 12.78 -15.61 9.84
C THR A 837 13.75 -16.70 10.30
N PHE A 838 14.91 -16.32 10.83
CA PHE A 838 15.88 -17.25 11.40
C PHE A 838 15.33 -17.99 12.62
N LEU A 839 14.66 -17.28 13.54
CA LEU A 839 14.01 -17.89 14.71
C LEU A 839 12.90 -18.87 14.30
N VAL A 840 12.03 -18.47 13.35
CA VAL A 840 10.99 -19.34 12.80
C VAL A 840 11.61 -20.55 12.11
N TYR A 841 12.73 -20.40 11.40
CA TYR A 841 13.46 -21.51 10.79
C TYR A 841 14.02 -22.49 11.83
N LEU A 842 14.62 -21.99 12.93
CA LEU A 842 15.09 -22.84 14.03
C LEU A 842 13.93 -23.58 14.68
N LEU A 843 12.82 -22.89 14.93
CA LEU A 843 11.60 -23.47 15.49
C LEU A 843 11.03 -24.55 14.56
N LYS A 844 10.93 -24.27 13.25
CA LYS A 844 10.57 -25.23 12.22
C LYS A 844 11.46 -26.47 12.30
N LYS A 845 12.80 -26.31 12.33
CA LYS A 845 13.73 -27.44 12.38
C LYS A 845 13.51 -28.30 13.63
N GLU A 846 13.22 -27.68 14.78
CA GLU A 846 12.97 -28.40 16.04
C GLU A 846 11.65 -29.18 16.05
N TYR A 847 10.58 -28.63 15.47
CA TYR A 847 9.32 -29.35 15.32
C TYR A 847 9.41 -30.48 14.29
N TRP A 848 10.08 -30.24 13.16
CA TRP A 848 10.18 -31.23 12.08
C TRP A 848 11.00 -32.50 12.42
N LYS A 849 11.69 -32.53 13.57
CA LYS A 849 12.25 -33.77 14.14
C LYS A 849 11.19 -34.82 14.47
N ASP A 850 9.93 -34.43 14.62
CA ASP A 850 8.84 -35.38 14.89
C ASP A 850 8.37 -36.13 13.63
N VAL A 851 8.78 -35.67 12.44
CA VAL A 851 8.31 -36.18 11.14
C VAL A 851 9.29 -37.17 10.51
N HIS A 852 10.57 -37.06 10.87
CA HIS A 852 11.68 -37.92 10.44
C HIS A 852 12.08 -38.84 11.59
#